data_AF-A0A379DYN3-F1
#
_entry.id   AF-A0A379DYN3-F1
#
_cell.length_a   1.000
_cell.length_b   1.000
_cell.length_c   1.000
_cell.angle_alpha   90.00
_cell.angle_beta   90.00
_cell.angle_gamma   90.00
#
_symmetry.space_group_name_H-M   'P 1'
#
loop_
_entity.id
_entity.type
_entity.pdbx_description
1 polymer ?
#
loop_
_entity_poly.entity_id
_entity_poly.type
_entity_poly.pdbx_seq_one_letter_code
_entity_poly.pdbx_strand_id
1 'polypeptide(L)'
;MNKLKSVLVNICRLLLAVTFIFSGFVKSIDPLGTQYKIGDYLQAAGLAGRVPEWIQLILSIALSGAEFTLGVLLLLAIRRRLVSKLSFVLMLGMTAITLWLTIGNPIQDCGCFGDAIHLSNSQTFIKNLILLGAAIIVMRSPLYQVRFISKINQWIATYFTMAFIVVVSLLSLYHLPLFDFRPYYIGQNIKKGMEIPKGAKQTKYKTTFICTKNGVQKEFDENNYPYNDSAWVFVDTKQEILEQGYEPPIHDFSITNEATGEDITEQILTKDGYTFLLIAPFLEVAEDKNFGDIEGVYEYAKEYGYDFYGLTSSTDKARKHWRDITGAEYPFYTTDGTTLKTIIRSNPGLVLLYKGTIINKWNHNDIPKIEQLNAPLSLLSIGREPESNTWKKILTIVLCYLLPLILLIIADRFWAWTKWVQKREEWIKEKEKWLIHKEQKNKLYQLLKRKRHMRKKIVAGNWKMNETLQEGIALAKEINDALKADKPNCDVVICTPFIHLASIAKELDMKLVGLGAQNCADKEKGAYTGEVSAAMVKSTGAEYVILGHSERRQYYGETAEILKEKVQLALANGLKIIFCCGETLEEREANKQNEVVKAELENSIFNLSEAEWKNIILAYEPIWAIGTGKTASADQAEEMLAYIRSIVADKYGKEIAAETSILYGGSCKASNAPELFSKPNIDGGLIGGASLKAADFKGIIDAWKK
;
A
#
# COMPACT_ATOMS: atom_id res chain seq x y z
N MET A 1 14.36 -0.62 2.20
CA MET A 1 13.31 0.32 1.74
C MET A 1 13.02 1.31 2.86
N ASN A 2 13.05 2.63 2.60
CA ASN A 2 12.68 3.64 3.59
C ASN A 2 11.15 3.58 3.82
N LYS A 3 10.72 3.00 4.95
CA LYS A 3 9.30 2.76 5.29
C LYS A 3 8.49 4.06 5.27
N LEU A 4 9.06 5.17 5.75
CA LEU A 4 8.40 6.47 5.79
C LEU A 4 8.05 6.99 4.39
N LYS A 5 9.00 6.92 3.44
CA LYS A 5 8.75 7.29 2.03
C LYS A 5 7.67 6.42 1.40
N SER A 6 7.65 5.12 1.72
CA SER A 6 6.62 4.20 1.22
C SER A 6 5.23 4.56 1.74
N VAL A 7 5.10 4.85 3.03
CA VAL A 7 3.82 5.25 3.64
C VAL A 7 3.31 6.54 3.00
N LEU A 8 4.16 7.57 2.93
CA LEU A 8 3.80 8.86 2.33
C LEU A 8 3.29 8.71 0.88
N VAL A 9 4.02 7.98 0.04
CA VAL A 9 3.62 7.76 -1.37
C VAL A 9 2.26 7.06 -1.46
N ASN A 10 1.98 6.09 -0.60
CA ASN A 10 0.71 5.35 -0.65
C ASN A 10 -0.46 6.16 -0.07
N ILE A 11 -0.22 7.06 0.89
CA ILE A 11 -1.23 8.03 1.36
C ILE A 11 -1.58 9.02 0.24
N CYS A 12 -0.56 9.65 -0.39
CA CYS A 12 -0.78 10.56 -1.51
C CYS A 12 -1.47 9.87 -2.70
N ARG A 13 -1.09 8.62 -2.98
CA ARG A 13 -1.76 7.78 -3.99
C ARG A 13 -3.22 7.55 -3.65
N LEU A 14 -3.55 7.20 -2.40
CA LEU A 14 -4.92 6.94 -1.98
C LEU A 14 -5.78 8.19 -2.10
N LEU A 15 -5.26 9.34 -1.65
CA LEU A 15 -5.93 10.64 -1.78
C LEU A 15 -6.28 10.93 -3.24
N LEU A 16 -5.30 10.87 -4.15
CA LEU A 16 -5.53 11.08 -5.59
C LEU A 16 -6.52 10.07 -6.17
N ALA A 17 -6.35 8.79 -5.86
CA ALA A 17 -7.18 7.72 -6.40
C ALA A 17 -8.65 7.91 -6.01
N VAL A 18 -8.93 8.14 -4.72
CA VAL A 18 -10.30 8.34 -4.23
C VAL A 18 -10.93 9.58 -4.86
N THR A 19 -10.20 10.70 -4.93
CA THR A 19 -10.71 11.92 -5.55
C THR A 19 -11.03 11.73 -7.02
N PHE A 20 -10.13 11.09 -7.78
CA PHE A 20 -10.33 10.86 -9.22
C PHE A 20 -11.44 9.84 -9.52
N ILE A 21 -11.53 8.77 -8.73
CA ILE A 21 -12.63 7.79 -8.85
C ILE A 21 -13.96 8.49 -8.59
N PHE A 22 -14.06 9.25 -7.50
CA PHE A 22 -15.30 9.95 -7.16
C PHE A 22 -15.67 11.00 -8.20
N SER A 23 -14.73 11.89 -8.55
CA SER A 23 -14.92 12.96 -9.54
C SER A 23 -15.31 12.40 -10.91
N GLY A 24 -14.55 11.42 -11.43
CA GLY A 24 -14.82 10.80 -12.71
C GLY A 24 -16.15 10.04 -12.73
N PHE A 25 -16.50 9.33 -11.65
CA PHE A 25 -17.78 8.61 -11.56
C PHE A 25 -18.98 9.57 -11.56
N VAL A 26 -18.95 10.63 -10.76
CA VAL A 26 -20.05 11.61 -10.72
C VAL A 26 -20.26 12.28 -12.08
N LYS A 27 -19.18 12.65 -12.78
CA LYS A 27 -19.27 13.20 -14.14
C LYS A 27 -19.76 12.17 -15.17
N SER A 28 -19.47 10.88 -14.95
CA SER A 28 -19.88 9.82 -15.87
C SER A 28 -21.35 9.45 -15.74
N ILE A 29 -21.95 9.62 -14.56
CA ILE A 29 -23.40 9.41 -14.41
C ILE A 29 -24.23 10.63 -14.88
N ASP A 30 -23.59 11.78 -15.08
CA ASP A 30 -24.20 12.97 -15.68
C ASP A 30 -23.28 13.62 -16.74
N PRO A 31 -23.13 12.96 -17.92
CA PRO A 31 -22.28 13.46 -18.98
C PRO A 31 -22.81 14.77 -19.61
N LEU A 32 -24.13 15.00 -19.58
CA LEU A 32 -24.73 16.26 -20.06
C LEU A 32 -24.37 17.43 -19.15
N GLY A 33 -24.38 17.25 -17.82
CA GLY A 33 -23.94 18.28 -16.89
C GLY A 33 -22.50 18.74 -17.16
N THR A 34 -21.59 17.78 -17.40
CA THR A 34 -20.20 18.10 -17.76
C THR A 34 -20.08 18.73 -19.15
N GLN A 35 -20.91 18.32 -20.12
CA GLN A 35 -20.99 18.97 -21.43
C GLN A 35 -21.39 20.45 -21.29
N TYR A 36 -22.40 20.77 -20.50
CA TYR A 36 -22.83 22.16 -20.28
C TYR A 36 -21.70 22.98 -19.65
N LYS A 37 -21.00 22.42 -18.66
CA LYS A 37 -19.83 23.09 -18.07
C LYS A 37 -18.72 23.35 -19.11
N ILE A 38 -18.44 22.39 -20.00
CA ILE A 38 -17.49 22.62 -21.12
C ILE A 38 -17.98 23.77 -22.01
N GLY A 39 -19.29 23.85 -22.27
CA GLY A 39 -19.92 24.99 -22.95
C GLY A 39 -19.63 26.33 -22.25
N ASP A 40 -19.82 26.40 -20.93
CA ASP A 40 -19.54 27.59 -20.12
C ASP A 40 -18.06 28.01 -20.26
N TYR A 41 -17.14 27.04 -20.22
CA TYR A 41 -15.70 27.29 -20.42
C TYR A 41 -15.38 27.83 -21.83
N LEU A 42 -15.99 27.26 -22.87
CA LEU A 42 -15.81 27.72 -24.23
C LEU A 42 -16.38 29.13 -24.43
N GLN A 43 -17.52 29.43 -23.79
CA GLN A 43 -18.11 30.76 -23.81
C GLN A 43 -17.20 31.78 -23.13
N ALA A 44 -16.72 31.48 -21.92
CA ALA A 44 -15.78 32.32 -21.18
C ALA A 44 -14.45 32.54 -21.92
N ALA A 45 -14.01 31.57 -22.72
CA ALA A 45 -12.83 31.67 -23.58
C ALA A 45 -13.08 32.40 -24.91
N GLY A 46 -14.31 32.88 -25.18
CA GLY A 46 -14.66 33.54 -26.45
C GLY A 46 -14.72 32.59 -27.64
N LEU A 47 -14.87 31.27 -27.40
CA LEU A 47 -14.96 30.19 -28.37
C LEU A 47 -16.39 29.64 -28.52
N ALA A 48 -17.40 30.36 -28.01
CA ALA A 48 -18.81 29.98 -28.13
C ALA A 48 -19.18 29.64 -29.58
N GLY A 49 -19.89 28.52 -29.77
CA GLY A 49 -20.37 28.05 -31.08
C GLY A 49 -19.29 27.52 -32.04
N ARG A 50 -17.99 27.63 -31.73
CA ARG A 50 -16.91 27.07 -32.58
C ARG A 50 -16.78 25.56 -32.46
N VAL A 51 -17.16 25.00 -31.31
CA VAL A 51 -17.11 23.56 -31.04
C VAL A 51 -18.53 23.01 -31.00
N PRO A 52 -18.90 22.10 -31.93
CA PRO A 52 -20.21 21.46 -31.93
C PRO A 52 -20.53 20.73 -30.62
N GLU A 53 -21.80 20.71 -30.23
CA GLU A 53 -22.27 20.09 -28.98
C GLU A 53 -21.93 18.59 -28.88
N TRP A 54 -22.02 17.85 -29.98
CA TRP A 54 -21.65 16.42 -30.00
C TRP A 54 -20.16 16.20 -29.70
N ILE A 55 -19.27 17.13 -30.09
CA ILE A 55 -17.85 17.09 -29.71
C ILE A 55 -17.70 17.38 -28.22
N GLN A 56 -18.44 18.36 -27.68
CA GLN A 56 -18.42 18.67 -26.25
C GLN A 56 -18.89 17.47 -25.42
N LEU A 57 -19.90 16.72 -25.88
CA LEU A 57 -20.37 15.49 -25.24
C LEU A 57 -19.31 14.38 -25.28
N ILE A 58 -18.64 14.18 -26.41
CA ILE A 58 -17.53 13.21 -26.50
C ILE A 58 -16.40 13.61 -25.54
N LEU A 59 -16.05 14.89 -25.47
CA LEU A 59 -15.04 15.39 -24.53
C LEU A 59 -15.46 15.19 -23.07
N SER A 60 -16.74 15.39 -22.76
CA SER A 60 -17.31 15.12 -21.43
C SER A 60 -17.10 13.66 -21.02
N ILE A 61 -17.52 12.70 -21.86
CA ILE A 61 -17.35 11.26 -21.61
C ILE A 61 -15.87 10.87 -21.56
N ALA A 62 -15.05 11.44 -22.44
CA ALA A 62 -13.61 11.15 -22.48
C ALA A 62 -12.89 11.66 -21.21
N LEU A 63 -13.23 12.87 -20.75
CA LEU A 63 -12.65 13.47 -19.55
C LEU A 63 -13.05 12.69 -18.29
N SER A 64 -14.34 12.42 -18.12
CA SER A 64 -14.85 11.67 -16.98
C SER A 64 -14.29 10.23 -16.95
N GLY A 65 -14.25 9.58 -18.10
CA GLY A 65 -13.66 8.26 -18.28
C GLY A 65 -12.16 8.24 -17.99
N ALA A 66 -11.41 9.25 -18.44
CA ALA A 66 -9.98 9.39 -18.17
C ALA A 66 -9.69 9.60 -16.68
N GLU A 67 -10.45 10.48 -16.01
CA GLU A 67 -10.34 10.72 -14.57
C GLU A 67 -10.61 9.45 -13.76
N PHE A 68 -11.75 8.81 -14.00
CA PHE A 68 -12.14 7.58 -13.30
C PHE A 68 -11.10 6.48 -13.51
N THR A 69 -10.70 6.26 -14.78
CA THR A 69 -9.70 5.24 -15.13
C THR A 69 -8.37 5.53 -14.45
N LEU A 70 -7.85 6.76 -14.53
CA LEU A 70 -6.61 7.13 -13.84
C LEU A 70 -6.70 6.90 -12.33
N GLY A 71 -7.82 7.22 -11.71
CA GLY A 71 -8.06 6.98 -10.29
C GLY A 71 -7.96 5.49 -9.92
N VAL A 72 -8.60 4.60 -10.68
CA VAL A 72 -8.54 3.15 -10.45
C VAL A 72 -7.13 2.60 -10.72
N LEU A 73 -6.48 3.05 -11.80
CA LEU A 73 -5.13 2.61 -12.13
C LEU A 73 -4.12 3.05 -11.06
N LEU A 74 -4.29 4.24 -10.48
CA LEU A 74 -3.53 4.69 -9.31
C LEU A 74 -3.79 3.79 -8.10
N LEU A 75 -5.06 3.52 -7.78
CA LEU A 75 -5.45 2.68 -6.64
C LEU A 75 -4.77 1.31 -6.70
N LEU A 76 -4.85 0.65 -7.86
CA LEU A 76 -4.29 -0.69 -8.10
C LEU A 76 -2.77 -0.67 -8.37
N ALA A 77 -2.18 0.52 -8.48
CA ALA A 77 -0.80 0.76 -8.88
C ALA A 77 -0.42 0.04 -10.20
N ILE A 78 -1.30 0.16 -11.20
CA ILE A 78 -1.10 -0.29 -12.58
C ILE A 78 -0.22 0.71 -13.32
N ARG A 79 0.71 0.23 -14.17
CA ARG A 79 1.61 1.07 -14.99
C ARG A 79 2.20 2.29 -14.23
N ARG A 80 2.61 2.08 -12.97
CA ARG A 80 2.95 3.11 -11.96
C ARG A 80 3.70 4.34 -12.47
N ARG A 81 4.70 4.17 -13.35
CA ARG A 81 5.47 5.30 -13.90
C ARG A 81 4.64 6.17 -14.84
N LEU A 82 3.91 5.55 -15.77
CA LEU A 82 3.09 6.26 -16.75
C LEU A 82 1.90 6.93 -16.06
N VAL A 83 1.17 6.18 -15.25
CA VAL A 83 -0.05 6.69 -14.58
C VAL A 83 0.29 7.85 -13.67
N SER A 84 1.37 7.78 -12.88
CA SER A 84 1.77 8.91 -12.02
C SER A 84 2.13 10.18 -12.82
N LYS A 85 2.72 10.04 -14.01
CA LYS A 85 3.00 11.18 -14.90
C LYS A 85 1.71 11.75 -15.47
N LEU A 86 0.81 10.91 -15.96
CA LEU A 86 -0.48 11.34 -16.50
C LEU A 86 -1.33 12.03 -15.43
N SER A 87 -1.38 11.48 -14.21
CA SER A 87 -2.06 12.12 -13.08
C SER A 87 -1.46 13.47 -12.71
N PHE A 88 -0.12 13.62 -12.77
CA PHE A 88 0.52 14.92 -12.58
C PHE A 88 0.16 15.92 -13.68
N VAL A 89 0.17 15.52 -14.95
CA VAL A 89 -0.21 16.39 -16.07
C VAL A 89 -1.67 16.82 -15.96
N LEU A 90 -2.57 15.89 -15.65
CA LEU A 90 -3.98 16.21 -15.40
C LEU A 90 -4.13 17.21 -14.26
N MET A 91 -3.46 16.96 -13.11
CA MET A 91 -3.52 17.90 -11.98
C MET A 91 -2.93 19.26 -12.31
N LEU A 92 -1.86 19.32 -13.10
CA LEU A 92 -1.26 20.58 -13.53
C LEU A 92 -2.25 21.40 -14.37
N GLY A 93 -2.93 20.75 -15.33
CA GLY A 93 -3.98 21.37 -16.14
C GLY A 93 -5.16 21.85 -15.30
N MET A 94 -5.70 20.99 -14.44
CA MET A 94 -6.82 21.33 -13.56
C MET A 94 -6.46 22.46 -12.58
N THR A 95 -5.24 22.48 -12.07
CA THR A 95 -4.76 23.56 -11.18
C THR A 95 -4.68 24.89 -11.92
N ALA A 96 -4.17 24.89 -13.16
CA ALA A 96 -4.11 26.08 -14.00
C ALA A 96 -5.51 26.64 -14.33
N ILE A 97 -6.46 25.77 -14.68
CA ILE A 97 -7.86 26.17 -14.91
C ILE A 97 -8.45 26.79 -13.64
N THR A 98 -8.28 26.14 -12.48
CA THR A 98 -8.82 26.68 -11.22
C THR A 98 -8.15 27.98 -10.77
N LEU A 99 -6.88 28.19 -11.12
CA LEU A 99 -6.20 29.47 -10.87
C LEU A 99 -6.83 30.58 -11.72
N TRP A 100 -7.05 30.31 -13.01
CA TRP A 100 -7.73 31.25 -13.90
C TRP A 100 -9.14 31.59 -13.42
N LEU A 101 -9.91 30.58 -12.97
CA LEU A 101 -11.23 30.80 -12.37
C LEU A 101 -11.18 31.62 -11.08
N THR A 102 -10.20 31.38 -10.21
CA THR A 102 -10.08 32.12 -8.94
C THR A 102 -9.71 33.58 -9.16
N ILE A 103 -8.92 33.90 -10.19
CA ILE A 103 -8.50 35.27 -10.51
C ILE A 103 -9.57 36.02 -11.31
N GLY A 104 -10.11 35.40 -12.35
CA GLY A 104 -11.01 36.07 -13.30
C GLY A 104 -12.50 35.93 -12.96
N ASN A 105 -12.87 35.00 -12.08
CA ASN A 105 -14.24 34.59 -11.76
C ASN A 105 -15.21 34.55 -12.97
N PRO A 106 -14.81 33.97 -14.12
CA PRO A 106 -15.64 34.01 -15.32
C PRO A 106 -16.84 33.06 -15.25
N ILE A 107 -16.81 32.07 -14.33
CA ILE A 107 -17.82 31.03 -14.14
C ILE A 107 -17.93 30.76 -12.63
N GLN A 108 -19.14 30.51 -12.12
CA GLN A 108 -19.39 30.37 -10.68
C GLN A 108 -18.80 29.11 -10.03
N ASP A 109 -18.69 28.00 -10.76
CA ASP A 109 -18.12 26.74 -10.26
C ASP A 109 -17.30 26.05 -11.36
N CYS A 110 -16.18 25.46 -10.96
CA CYS A 110 -15.30 24.67 -11.80
C CYS A 110 -15.96 23.37 -12.31
N GLY A 111 -16.97 22.84 -11.63
CA GLY A 111 -17.65 21.59 -12.03
C GLY A 111 -16.83 20.32 -11.77
N CYS A 112 -15.83 20.39 -10.88
CA CYS A 112 -14.94 19.28 -10.57
C CYS A 112 -15.67 18.02 -10.07
N PHE A 113 -16.77 18.16 -9.34
CA PHE A 113 -17.52 17.03 -8.77
C PHE A 113 -18.97 16.98 -9.29
N GLY A 114 -19.24 17.60 -10.44
CA GLY A 114 -20.62 17.81 -10.90
C GLY A 114 -21.47 18.47 -9.81
N ASP A 115 -22.74 18.06 -9.72
CA ASP A 115 -23.70 18.58 -8.74
C ASP A 115 -23.62 17.87 -7.36
N ALA A 116 -22.70 16.90 -7.19
CA ALA A 116 -22.60 16.18 -5.92
C ALA A 116 -21.95 17.01 -4.79
N ILE A 117 -21.00 17.88 -5.14
CA ILE A 117 -20.29 18.75 -4.18
C ILE A 117 -20.02 20.10 -4.83
N HIS A 118 -20.70 21.13 -4.36
CA HIS A 118 -20.43 22.52 -4.74
C HIS A 118 -19.28 23.09 -3.92
N LEU A 119 -18.27 23.60 -4.61
CA LEU A 119 -17.10 24.25 -4.01
C LEU A 119 -16.92 25.62 -4.64
N SER A 120 -16.58 26.63 -3.85
CA SER A 120 -16.22 27.92 -4.44
C SER A 120 -14.94 27.81 -5.28
N ASN A 121 -14.73 28.76 -6.20
CA ASN A 121 -13.53 28.78 -7.05
C ASN A 121 -12.23 28.73 -6.22
N SER A 122 -12.15 29.51 -5.13
CA SER A 122 -11.01 29.51 -4.21
C SER A 122 -10.82 28.16 -3.48
N GLN A 123 -11.90 27.54 -3.01
CA GLN A 123 -11.83 26.22 -2.37
C GLN A 123 -11.36 25.15 -3.34
N THR A 124 -11.84 25.19 -4.58
CA THR A 124 -11.43 24.26 -5.64
C THR A 124 -9.95 24.43 -5.98
N PHE A 125 -9.45 25.66 -6.03
CA PHE A 125 -8.02 25.92 -6.26
C PHE A 125 -7.13 25.37 -5.12
N ILE A 126 -7.50 25.61 -3.86
CA ILE A 126 -6.76 25.08 -2.69
C ILE A 126 -6.71 23.55 -2.73
N LYS A 127 -7.87 22.91 -2.99
CA LYS A 127 -7.95 21.46 -3.17
C LYS A 127 -7.00 20.99 -4.27
N ASN A 128 -7.00 21.63 -5.43
CA ASN A 128 -6.14 21.26 -6.55
C ASN A 128 -4.64 21.45 -6.24
N LEU A 129 -4.26 22.45 -5.43
CA LEU A 129 -2.89 22.63 -4.97
C LEU A 129 -2.42 21.47 -4.08
N ILE A 130 -3.27 21.01 -3.15
CA ILE A 130 -2.99 19.85 -2.30
C ILE A 130 -2.83 18.58 -3.15
N LEU A 131 -3.75 18.36 -4.10
CA LEU A 131 -3.71 17.22 -5.01
C LEU A 131 -2.50 17.27 -5.94
N LEU A 132 -2.09 18.45 -6.42
CA LEU A 132 -0.88 18.64 -7.20
C LEU A 132 0.38 18.26 -6.40
N GLY A 133 0.45 18.68 -5.12
CA GLY A 133 1.51 18.25 -4.20
C GLY A 133 1.57 16.72 -4.04
N ALA A 134 0.41 16.09 -3.84
CA ALA A 134 0.31 14.62 -3.79
C ALA A 134 0.76 13.97 -5.11
N ALA A 135 0.39 14.53 -6.26
CA ALA A 135 0.76 14.02 -7.59
C ALA A 135 2.28 14.09 -7.82
N ILE A 136 2.94 15.18 -7.37
CA ILE A 136 4.40 15.33 -7.44
C ILE A 136 5.10 14.23 -6.63
N ILE A 137 4.64 13.94 -5.42
CA ILE A 137 5.21 12.89 -4.55
C ILE A 137 5.12 11.52 -5.22
N VAL A 138 3.93 11.19 -5.74
CA VAL A 138 3.65 9.91 -6.41
C VAL A 138 4.45 9.79 -7.71
N MET A 139 4.61 10.87 -8.47
CA MET A 139 5.40 10.93 -9.71
C MET A 139 6.91 10.80 -9.47
N ARG A 140 7.45 11.39 -8.41
CA ARG A 140 8.89 11.29 -8.07
C ARG A 140 9.27 9.88 -7.59
N SER A 141 8.37 9.22 -6.87
CA SER A 141 8.64 7.93 -6.22
C SER A 141 7.67 6.81 -6.63
N PRO A 142 7.46 6.54 -7.94
CA PRO A 142 6.37 5.69 -8.42
C PRO A 142 6.57 4.21 -8.08
N LEU A 143 7.81 3.78 -7.78
CA LEU A 143 8.12 2.39 -7.46
C LEU A 143 7.74 2.00 -6.02
N TYR A 144 7.48 2.98 -5.15
CA TYR A 144 7.05 2.77 -3.76
C TYR A 144 5.55 2.48 -3.60
N GLN A 145 4.77 2.59 -4.68
CA GLN A 145 3.35 2.23 -4.65
C GLN A 145 3.18 0.71 -4.56
N VAL A 146 2.34 0.24 -3.64
CA VAL A 146 2.03 -1.19 -3.46
C VAL A 146 1.15 -1.68 -4.59
N ARG A 147 1.59 -2.72 -5.29
CA ARG A 147 0.88 -3.28 -6.46
C ARG A 147 -0.09 -4.37 -6.03
N PHE A 148 -1.34 -4.25 -6.47
CA PHE A 148 -2.39 -5.24 -6.17
C PHE A 148 -2.54 -6.30 -7.26
N ILE A 149 -2.26 -5.97 -8.53
CA ILE A 149 -2.41 -6.87 -9.68
C ILE A 149 -1.09 -7.09 -10.43
N SER A 150 -0.82 -8.30 -10.93
CA SER A 150 0.42 -8.66 -11.64
C SER A 150 0.58 -7.85 -12.93
N LYS A 151 1.81 -7.77 -13.47
CA LYS A 151 2.07 -7.05 -14.73
C LYS A 151 1.31 -7.61 -15.93
N ILE A 152 1.05 -8.92 -15.92
CA ILE A 152 0.43 -9.62 -17.06
C ILE A 152 -1.07 -9.28 -17.13
N ASN A 153 -1.75 -9.20 -15.99
CA ASN A 153 -3.21 -9.01 -15.96
C ASN A 153 -3.65 -7.54 -15.82
N GLN A 154 -2.71 -6.58 -15.86
CA GLN A 154 -3.04 -5.15 -15.76
C GLN A 154 -3.94 -4.67 -16.89
N TRP A 155 -3.81 -5.24 -18.09
CA TRP A 155 -4.62 -4.83 -19.24
C TRP A 155 -6.10 -5.16 -19.02
N ILE A 156 -6.42 -6.32 -18.42
CA ILE A 156 -7.80 -6.73 -18.12
C ILE A 156 -8.46 -5.69 -17.22
N ALA A 157 -7.84 -5.37 -16.09
CA ALA A 157 -8.36 -4.34 -15.17
C ALA A 157 -8.49 -2.97 -15.87
N THR A 158 -7.52 -2.58 -16.70
CA THR A 158 -7.55 -1.30 -17.41
C THR A 158 -8.73 -1.20 -18.38
N TYR A 159 -8.88 -2.17 -19.28
CA TYR A 159 -9.94 -2.13 -20.29
C TYR A 159 -11.31 -2.39 -19.67
N PHE A 160 -11.41 -3.23 -18.63
CA PHE A 160 -12.64 -3.42 -17.89
C PHE A 160 -13.12 -2.12 -17.25
N THR A 161 -12.22 -1.38 -16.59
CA THR A 161 -12.52 -0.06 -16.02
C THR A 161 -12.95 0.95 -17.09
N MET A 162 -12.23 1.01 -18.22
CA MET A 162 -12.58 1.91 -19.33
C MET A 162 -13.94 1.56 -19.95
N ALA A 163 -14.21 0.28 -20.18
CA ALA A 163 -15.48 -0.17 -20.74
C ALA A 163 -16.63 0.11 -19.76
N PHE A 164 -16.45 -0.20 -18.47
CA PHE A 164 -17.44 0.05 -17.43
C PHE A 164 -17.86 1.51 -17.39
N ILE A 165 -16.91 2.45 -17.35
CA ILE A 165 -17.24 3.87 -17.19
C ILE A 165 -17.90 4.46 -18.44
N VAL A 166 -17.52 3.99 -19.63
CA VAL A 166 -18.18 4.37 -20.88
C VAL A 166 -19.60 3.81 -20.92
N VAL A 167 -19.81 2.55 -20.55
CA VAL A 167 -21.15 1.94 -20.47
C VAL A 167 -22.04 2.69 -19.48
N VAL A 168 -21.52 3.05 -18.29
CA VAL A 168 -22.27 3.86 -17.32
C VAL A 168 -22.66 5.22 -17.92
N SER A 169 -21.76 5.86 -18.67
CA SER A 169 -22.04 7.14 -19.33
C SER A 169 -23.12 7.01 -20.41
N LEU A 170 -23.03 5.98 -21.25
CA LEU A 170 -24.01 5.72 -22.30
C LEU A 170 -25.38 5.34 -21.73
N LEU A 171 -25.41 4.51 -20.68
CA LEU A 171 -26.64 4.18 -19.97
C LEU A 171 -27.27 5.42 -19.32
N SER A 172 -26.47 6.36 -18.82
CA SER A 172 -26.97 7.61 -18.22
C SER A 172 -27.40 8.67 -19.26
N LEU A 173 -27.08 8.45 -20.55
CA LEU A 173 -27.62 9.24 -21.66
C LEU A 173 -28.92 8.61 -22.19
N TYR A 174 -28.94 7.28 -22.26
CA TYR A 174 -30.10 6.53 -22.75
C TYR A 174 -31.24 6.49 -21.72
N HIS A 175 -30.90 6.40 -20.43
CA HIS A 175 -31.82 6.47 -19.30
C HIS A 175 -31.48 7.68 -18.43
N LEU A 176 -32.25 7.91 -17.36
CA LEU A 176 -31.88 8.92 -16.36
C LEU A 176 -30.63 8.48 -15.54
N PRO A 177 -29.86 9.44 -15.00
CA PRO A 177 -28.73 9.15 -14.12
C PRO A 177 -29.09 8.19 -12.98
N LEU A 178 -28.18 7.24 -12.70
CA LEU A 178 -28.34 6.29 -11.59
C LEU A 178 -28.54 6.99 -10.25
N PHE A 179 -27.77 8.05 -10.00
CA PHE A 179 -27.94 8.95 -8.86
C PHE A 179 -28.23 10.35 -9.38
N ASP A 180 -29.29 10.96 -8.85
CA ASP A 180 -29.64 12.34 -9.15
C ASP A 180 -29.15 13.22 -8.01
N PHE A 181 -28.06 13.96 -8.23
CA PHE A 181 -27.49 14.89 -7.25
C PHE A 181 -28.05 16.32 -7.39
N ARG A 182 -28.92 16.55 -8.38
CA ARG A 182 -29.49 17.87 -8.65
C ARG A 182 -30.59 18.19 -7.65
N PRO A 183 -30.95 19.48 -7.50
CA PRO A 183 -32.02 19.91 -6.60
C PRO A 183 -33.40 19.31 -6.88
N TYR A 184 -33.64 18.74 -8.06
CA TYR A 184 -34.94 18.18 -8.48
C TYR A 184 -34.98 16.64 -8.46
N TYR A 185 -34.42 16.02 -7.42
CA TYR A 185 -34.45 14.57 -7.25
C TYR A 185 -35.85 14.08 -6.84
N ILE A 186 -36.14 12.80 -7.10
CA ILE A 186 -37.41 12.16 -6.73
C ILE A 186 -37.57 12.18 -5.20
N GLY A 187 -38.73 12.63 -4.71
CA GLY A 187 -39.03 12.87 -3.30
C GLY A 187 -38.88 14.34 -2.88
N GLN A 188 -38.25 15.20 -3.70
CA GLN A 188 -38.13 16.63 -3.40
C GLN A 188 -39.44 17.37 -3.65
N ASN A 189 -39.83 18.22 -2.69
CA ASN A 189 -40.89 19.20 -2.89
C ASN A 189 -40.31 20.52 -3.43
N ILE A 190 -40.76 20.93 -4.62
CA ILE A 190 -40.21 22.08 -5.34
C ILE A 190 -40.46 23.37 -4.54
N LYS A 191 -41.69 23.59 -4.06
CA LYS A 191 -42.04 24.77 -3.26
C LYS A 191 -41.17 24.88 -2.00
N LYS A 192 -41.03 23.80 -1.24
CA LYS A 192 -40.14 23.77 -0.07
C LYS A 192 -38.66 23.99 -0.44
N GLY A 193 -38.24 23.51 -1.61
CA GLY A 193 -36.89 23.74 -2.12
C GLY A 193 -36.58 25.18 -2.49
N MET A 194 -37.63 26.01 -2.70
CA MET A 194 -37.53 27.44 -2.96
C MET A 194 -37.55 28.30 -1.69
N GLU A 195 -37.92 27.73 -0.54
CA GLU A 195 -38.01 28.47 0.71
C GLU A 195 -36.64 28.76 1.31
N ILE A 196 -36.41 30.02 1.70
CA ILE A 196 -35.23 30.43 2.47
C ILE A 196 -35.51 30.16 3.96
N PRO A 197 -34.68 29.37 4.67
CA PRO A 197 -34.85 29.09 6.09
C PRO A 197 -34.83 30.37 6.94
N LYS A 198 -35.69 30.44 7.96
CA LYS A 198 -35.74 31.58 8.88
C LYS A 198 -34.38 31.73 9.61
N GLY A 199 -33.72 32.88 9.44
CA GLY A 199 -32.41 33.18 10.03
C GLY A 199 -31.21 32.91 9.11
N ALA A 200 -31.44 32.51 7.86
CA ALA A 200 -30.37 32.36 6.89
C ALA A 200 -29.69 33.72 6.57
N LYS A 201 -28.38 33.71 6.35
CA LYS A 201 -27.61 34.92 6.03
C LYS A 201 -28.10 35.51 4.69
N GLN A 202 -28.39 36.79 4.65
CA GLN A 202 -28.72 37.49 3.40
C GLN A 202 -27.45 37.91 2.65
N THR A 203 -27.53 37.93 1.32
CA THR A 203 -26.45 38.43 0.47
C THR A 203 -26.26 39.92 0.73
N LYS A 204 -25.04 40.32 1.08
CA LYS A 204 -24.68 41.73 1.28
C LYS A 204 -24.06 42.27 0.00
N TYR A 205 -24.62 43.35 -0.51
CA TYR A 205 -24.11 44.07 -1.68
C TYR A 205 -23.34 45.32 -1.23
N LYS A 206 -22.24 45.62 -1.92
CA LYS A 206 -21.62 46.94 -1.94
C LYS A 206 -22.05 47.63 -3.22
N THR A 207 -22.93 48.61 -3.09
CA THR A 207 -23.32 49.47 -4.21
C THR A 207 -22.28 50.57 -4.37
N THR A 208 -21.63 50.62 -5.53
CA THR A 208 -20.69 51.68 -5.91
C THR A 208 -21.30 52.47 -7.07
N PHE A 209 -21.51 53.76 -6.87
CA PHE A 209 -22.04 54.68 -7.86
C PHE A 209 -20.89 55.39 -8.57
N ILE A 210 -20.92 55.38 -9.90
CA ILE A 210 -19.95 56.08 -10.73
C ILE A 210 -20.59 57.42 -11.13
N CYS A 211 -20.03 58.52 -10.67
CA CYS A 211 -20.51 59.86 -10.99
C CYS A 211 -19.44 60.67 -11.73
N THR A 212 -19.86 61.55 -12.63
CA THR A 212 -18.98 62.46 -13.38
C THR A 212 -19.24 63.91 -12.99
N LYS A 213 -18.17 64.66 -12.77
CA LYS A 213 -18.20 66.13 -12.59
C LYS A 213 -17.08 66.75 -13.42
N ASN A 214 -17.41 67.69 -14.30
CA ASN A 214 -16.46 68.38 -15.18
C ASN A 214 -15.55 67.45 -16.02
N GLY A 215 -16.08 66.33 -16.50
CA GLY A 215 -15.32 65.36 -17.32
C GLY A 215 -14.44 64.38 -16.52
N VAL A 216 -14.41 64.48 -15.18
CA VAL A 216 -13.70 63.53 -14.30
C VAL A 216 -14.70 62.55 -13.70
N GLN A 217 -14.50 61.25 -13.94
CA GLN A 217 -15.27 60.16 -13.33
C GLN A 217 -14.70 59.80 -11.96
N LYS A 218 -15.59 59.58 -10.98
CA LYS A 218 -15.23 59.13 -9.64
C LYS A 218 -16.26 58.14 -9.11
N GLU A 219 -15.76 57.12 -8.40
CA GLU A 219 -16.56 56.10 -7.74
C GLU A 219 -16.91 56.51 -6.30
N PHE A 220 -18.16 56.29 -5.91
CA PHE A 220 -18.73 56.59 -4.60
C PHE A 220 -19.43 55.34 -4.05
N ASP A 221 -19.42 55.12 -2.74
CA ASP A 221 -20.22 54.09 -2.07
C ASP A 221 -21.45 54.70 -1.36
N GLU A 222 -22.34 53.87 -0.81
CA GLU A 222 -23.54 54.33 -0.11
C GLU A 222 -23.26 55.32 1.05
N ASN A 223 -22.08 55.23 1.67
CA ASN A 223 -21.70 56.09 2.81
C ASN A 223 -21.08 57.42 2.39
N ASN A 224 -20.48 57.47 1.19
CA ASN A 224 -19.74 58.63 0.69
C ASN A 224 -20.39 59.29 -0.54
N TYR A 225 -21.59 58.82 -0.93
CA TYR A 225 -22.33 59.38 -2.05
C TYR A 225 -22.68 60.86 -1.83
N PRO A 226 -22.40 61.75 -2.79
CA PRO A 226 -22.53 63.19 -2.59
C PRO A 226 -23.99 63.65 -2.80
N TYR A 227 -24.91 63.24 -1.92
CA TYR A 227 -26.34 63.57 -2.00
C TYR A 227 -26.64 65.09 -2.07
N ASN A 228 -25.75 65.92 -1.52
CA ASN A 228 -25.93 67.37 -1.41
C ASN A 228 -25.16 68.18 -2.48
N ASP A 229 -24.42 67.53 -3.39
CA ASP A 229 -23.65 68.22 -4.45
C ASP A 229 -24.21 67.83 -5.83
N SER A 230 -25.17 68.63 -6.31
CA SER A 230 -25.89 68.44 -7.57
C SER A 230 -25.03 68.59 -8.83
N ALA A 231 -23.75 68.93 -8.70
CA ALA A 231 -22.83 69.00 -9.83
C ALA A 231 -22.22 67.63 -10.21
N TRP A 232 -22.41 66.59 -9.39
CA TRP A 232 -22.08 65.21 -9.74
C TRP A 232 -23.26 64.57 -10.48
N VAL A 233 -23.03 64.17 -11.73
CA VAL A 233 -24.03 63.48 -12.55
C VAL A 233 -23.79 61.97 -12.47
N PHE A 234 -24.81 61.22 -12.07
CA PHE A 234 -24.78 59.76 -12.04
C PHE A 234 -24.61 59.19 -13.45
N VAL A 235 -23.69 58.24 -13.61
CA VAL A 235 -23.41 57.56 -14.88
C VAL A 235 -23.85 56.10 -14.83
N ASP A 236 -23.38 55.37 -13.82
CA ASP A 236 -23.61 53.92 -13.71
C ASP A 236 -23.49 53.44 -12.27
N THR A 237 -24.08 52.29 -11.96
CA THR A 237 -24.00 51.64 -10.65
C THR A 237 -23.34 50.27 -10.80
N LYS A 238 -22.27 50.06 -10.06
CA LYS A 238 -21.62 48.76 -9.91
C LYS A 238 -21.97 48.15 -8.57
N GLN A 239 -22.66 47.02 -8.56
CA GLN A 239 -22.92 46.24 -7.35
C GLN A 239 -21.90 45.10 -7.23
N GLU A 240 -21.16 45.05 -6.12
CA GLU A 240 -20.25 43.95 -5.80
C GLU A 240 -20.79 43.16 -4.60
N ILE A 241 -20.85 41.83 -4.70
CA ILE A 241 -21.28 40.99 -3.59
C ILE A 241 -20.14 40.91 -2.56
N LEU A 242 -20.35 41.41 -1.34
CA LEU A 242 -19.38 41.37 -0.25
C LEU A 242 -19.40 40.03 0.50
N GLU A 243 -20.60 39.50 0.75
CA GLU A 243 -20.81 38.24 1.47
C GLU A 243 -22.01 37.54 0.82
N GLN A 244 -21.78 36.38 0.19
CA GLN A 244 -22.85 35.58 -0.41
C GLN A 244 -23.77 35.04 0.69
N GLY A 245 -25.07 35.30 0.56
CA GLY A 245 -26.09 34.77 1.45
C GLY A 245 -26.41 33.31 1.18
N TYR A 246 -27.39 32.77 1.92
CA TYR A 246 -27.98 31.47 1.62
C TYR A 246 -28.84 31.58 0.37
N GLU A 247 -28.50 30.78 -0.63
CA GLU A 247 -29.28 30.62 -1.85
C GLU A 247 -30.04 29.29 -1.76
N PRO A 248 -31.37 29.29 -1.97
CA PRO A 248 -32.14 28.06 -1.91
C PRO A 248 -31.71 27.11 -3.05
N PRO A 249 -31.74 25.78 -2.81
CA PRO A 249 -31.36 24.80 -3.82
C PRO A 249 -32.15 24.95 -5.14
N ILE A 250 -33.39 25.43 -5.05
CA ILE A 250 -34.21 25.77 -6.21
C ILE A 250 -34.50 27.27 -6.14
N HIS A 251 -34.01 28.06 -7.08
CA HIS A 251 -34.22 29.52 -7.13
C HIS A 251 -34.83 30.00 -8.45
N ASP A 252 -34.52 29.35 -9.58
CA ASP A 252 -34.93 29.79 -10.92
C ASP A 252 -36.16 29.05 -11.48
N PHE A 253 -37.00 28.45 -10.63
CA PHE A 253 -38.18 27.73 -11.09
C PHE A 253 -39.38 28.66 -11.25
N SER A 254 -39.74 28.95 -12.51
CA SER A 254 -40.95 29.69 -12.86
C SER A 254 -41.62 29.10 -14.11
N ILE A 255 -42.95 29.08 -14.13
CA ILE A 255 -43.78 28.64 -15.25
C ILE A 255 -44.64 29.81 -15.67
N THR A 256 -44.37 30.32 -16.86
CA THR A 256 -45.07 31.50 -17.40
C THR A 256 -45.89 31.12 -18.62
N ASN A 257 -47.11 31.63 -18.68
CA ASN A 257 -47.93 31.55 -19.88
C ASN A 257 -47.53 32.71 -20.80
N GLU A 258 -46.92 32.40 -21.94
CA GLU A 258 -46.44 33.44 -22.86
C GLU A 258 -47.58 34.23 -23.52
N ALA A 259 -48.76 33.62 -23.68
CA ALA A 259 -49.92 34.29 -24.28
C ALA A 259 -50.56 35.32 -23.34
N THR A 260 -50.51 35.10 -22.02
CA THR A 260 -51.13 35.99 -21.02
C THR A 260 -50.12 36.78 -20.18
N GLY A 261 -48.85 36.36 -20.17
CA GLY A 261 -47.82 36.87 -19.27
C GLY A 261 -47.97 36.42 -17.80
N GLU A 262 -48.91 35.53 -17.51
CA GLU A 262 -49.23 35.09 -16.16
C GLU A 262 -48.23 34.04 -15.64
N ASP A 263 -47.75 34.20 -14.42
CA ASP A 263 -46.96 33.21 -13.70
C ASP A 263 -47.90 32.24 -12.96
N ILE A 264 -47.92 30.98 -13.39
CA ILE A 264 -48.79 29.93 -12.85
C ILE A 264 -48.05 28.96 -11.92
N THR A 265 -46.81 29.30 -11.52
CA THR A 265 -45.95 28.43 -10.72
C THR A 265 -46.61 28.03 -9.40
N GLU A 266 -47.12 29.00 -8.65
CA GLU A 266 -47.74 28.73 -7.35
C GLU A 266 -49.01 27.88 -7.49
N GLN A 267 -49.80 28.12 -8.53
CA GLN A 267 -51.00 27.33 -8.83
C GLN A 267 -50.64 25.86 -9.06
N ILE A 268 -49.61 25.57 -9.86
CA ILE A 268 -49.17 24.20 -10.15
C ILE A 268 -48.60 23.53 -8.89
N LEU A 269 -47.76 24.24 -8.12
CA LEU A 269 -47.06 23.65 -6.98
C LEU A 269 -47.96 23.43 -5.75
N THR A 270 -49.08 24.15 -5.64
CA THR A 270 -50.02 24.03 -4.51
C THR A 270 -51.23 23.14 -4.81
N LYS A 271 -51.41 22.71 -6.06
CA LYS A 271 -52.55 21.91 -6.48
C LYS A 271 -52.65 20.58 -5.72
N ASP A 272 -53.85 20.28 -5.24
CA ASP A 272 -54.17 19.01 -4.60
C ASP A 272 -54.54 17.97 -5.66
N GLY A 273 -53.52 17.32 -6.23
CA GLY A 273 -53.67 16.33 -7.29
C GLY A 273 -52.35 15.95 -7.95
N TYR A 274 -52.44 15.09 -8.97
CA TYR A 274 -51.31 14.74 -9.83
C TYR A 274 -51.18 15.76 -10.98
N THR A 275 -49.94 16.10 -11.31
CA THR A 275 -49.62 16.95 -12.45
C THR A 275 -48.44 16.38 -13.20
N PHE A 276 -48.63 16.15 -14.50
CA PHE A 276 -47.57 15.79 -15.42
C PHE A 276 -46.92 17.04 -15.99
N LEU A 277 -45.59 17.08 -15.95
CA LEU A 277 -44.78 18.08 -16.63
C LEU A 277 -43.94 17.39 -17.69
N LEU A 278 -44.20 17.69 -18.96
CA LEU A 278 -43.35 17.29 -20.07
C LEU A 278 -42.27 18.37 -20.24
N ILE A 279 -41.07 18.07 -19.77
CA ILE A 279 -39.93 18.98 -19.79
C ILE A 279 -39.16 18.82 -21.10
N ALA A 280 -39.19 19.82 -21.95
CA ALA A 280 -38.47 19.85 -23.23
C ALA A 280 -37.65 21.14 -23.31
N PRO A 281 -36.40 21.16 -22.79
CA PRO A 281 -35.58 22.37 -22.74
C PRO A 281 -35.55 23.12 -24.07
N PHE A 282 -35.32 22.38 -25.17
CA PHE A 282 -35.33 22.90 -26.53
C PHE A 282 -36.05 21.95 -27.50
N LEU A 283 -37.22 22.35 -27.98
CA LEU A 283 -38.01 21.59 -28.95
C LEU A 283 -37.34 21.47 -30.32
N GLU A 284 -36.44 22.39 -30.68
CA GLU A 284 -35.71 22.38 -31.95
C GLU A 284 -34.84 21.12 -32.15
N VAL A 285 -34.42 20.50 -31.04
CA VAL A 285 -33.54 19.32 -31.01
C VAL A 285 -34.08 18.22 -30.09
N ALA A 286 -35.39 18.26 -29.80
CA ALA A 286 -36.04 17.24 -28.97
C ALA A 286 -36.21 15.93 -29.76
N GLU A 287 -36.01 14.79 -29.08
CA GLU A 287 -36.23 13.47 -29.68
C GLU A 287 -37.73 13.23 -29.87
N ASP A 288 -38.12 12.90 -31.11
CA ASP A 288 -39.51 12.74 -31.53
C ASP A 288 -39.96 11.27 -31.59
N LYS A 289 -39.06 10.29 -31.46
CA LYS A 289 -39.36 8.86 -31.69
C LYS A 289 -40.50 8.29 -30.85
N ASN A 290 -40.66 8.74 -29.60
CA ASN A 290 -41.62 8.20 -28.65
C ASN A 290 -42.82 9.13 -28.42
N PHE A 291 -43.14 9.99 -29.40
CA PHE A 291 -44.26 10.93 -29.29
C PHE A 291 -45.60 10.25 -29.00
N GLY A 292 -45.83 9.03 -29.51
CA GLY A 292 -47.06 8.26 -29.26
C GLY A 292 -47.25 7.88 -27.79
N ASP A 293 -46.17 7.59 -27.06
CA ASP A 293 -46.25 7.32 -25.62
C ASP A 293 -46.56 8.60 -24.83
N ILE A 294 -45.98 9.75 -25.24
CA ILE A 294 -46.29 11.07 -24.65
C ILE A 294 -47.78 11.39 -24.82
N GLU A 295 -48.30 11.22 -26.03
CA GLU A 295 -49.71 11.46 -26.32
C GLU A 295 -50.62 10.51 -25.54
N GLY A 296 -50.21 9.24 -25.40
CA GLY A 296 -50.90 8.27 -24.55
C GLY A 296 -50.98 8.71 -23.08
N VAL A 297 -49.90 9.28 -22.53
CA VAL A 297 -49.91 9.86 -21.17
C VAL A 297 -50.84 11.08 -21.10
N TYR A 298 -50.87 11.92 -22.13
CA TYR A 298 -51.72 13.10 -22.16
C TYR A 298 -53.21 12.74 -22.22
N GLU A 299 -53.59 11.79 -23.07
CA GLU A 299 -54.97 11.29 -23.15
C GLU A 299 -55.39 10.60 -21.85
N TYR A 300 -54.51 9.80 -21.24
CA TYR A 300 -54.73 9.25 -19.91
C TYR A 300 -54.93 10.35 -18.85
N ALA A 301 -54.13 11.42 -18.90
CA ALA A 301 -54.28 12.55 -17.99
C ALA A 301 -55.64 13.25 -18.16
N LYS A 302 -56.09 13.46 -19.42
CA LYS A 302 -57.45 13.98 -19.71
C LYS A 302 -58.55 13.08 -19.15
N GLU A 303 -58.46 11.77 -19.37
CA GLU A 303 -59.47 10.78 -18.94
C GLU A 303 -59.69 10.81 -17.42
N TYR A 304 -58.60 10.87 -16.65
CA TYR A 304 -58.64 10.85 -15.19
C TYR A 304 -58.63 12.24 -14.53
N GLY A 305 -58.67 13.32 -15.33
CA GLY A 305 -58.71 14.70 -14.83
C GLY A 305 -57.40 15.19 -14.18
N TYR A 306 -56.25 14.65 -14.61
CA TYR A 306 -54.94 15.12 -14.20
C TYR A 306 -54.44 16.24 -15.10
N ASP A 307 -53.68 17.18 -14.54
CA ASP A 307 -53.09 18.26 -15.33
C ASP A 307 -51.88 17.76 -16.12
N PHE A 308 -51.70 18.30 -17.31
CA PHE A 308 -50.53 18.04 -18.16
C PHE A 308 -50.03 19.36 -18.77
N TYR A 309 -48.76 19.67 -18.53
CA TYR A 309 -48.12 20.90 -19.02
C TYR A 309 -46.81 20.57 -19.75
N GLY A 310 -46.65 21.07 -20.98
CA GLY A 310 -45.36 21.08 -21.67
C GLY A 310 -44.54 22.30 -21.26
N LEU A 311 -43.33 22.12 -20.74
CA LEU A 311 -42.45 23.22 -20.34
C LEU A 311 -41.25 23.30 -21.28
N THR A 312 -41.02 24.48 -21.88
CA THR A 312 -39.92 24.69 -22.84
C THR A 312 -39.36 26.11 -22.77
N SER A 313 -38.11 26.30 -23.21
CA SER A 313 -37.52 27.63 -23.44
C SER A 313 -37.55 28.03 -24.92
N SER A 314 -38.09 27.16 -25.77
CA SER A 314 -38.15 27.37 -27.22
C SER A 314 -39.22 28.37 -27.64
N THR A 315 -38.97 28.99 -28.78
CA THR A 315 -39.87 29.98 -29.39
C THR A 315 -41.18 29.36 -29.90
N ASP A 316 -42.21 30.19 -30.13
CA ASP A 316 -43.47 29.77 -30.75
C ASP A 316 -43.29 29.04 -32.08
N LYS A 317 -42.29 29.41 -32.87
CA LYS A 317 -41.99 28.76 -34.13
C LYS A 317 -41.63 27.28 -33.92
N ALA A 318 -40.78 27.00 -32.94
CA ALA A 318 -40.38 25.65 -32.59
C ALA A 318 -41.53 24.85 -31.96
N ARG A 319 -42.36 25.50 -31.11
CA ARG A 319 -43.59 24.90 -30.58
C ARG A 319 -44.55 24.47 -31.68
N LYS A 320 -44.79 25.35 -32.66
CA LYS A 320 -45.65 25.04 -33.81
C LYS A 320 -45.08 23.88 -34.62
N HIS A 321 -43.78 23.93 -34.92
CA HIS A 321 -43.11 22.84 -35.64
C HIS A 321 -43.24 21.51 -34.90
N TRP A 322 -43.05 21.49 -33.58
CA TRP A 322 -43.23 20.30 -32.76
C TRP A 322 -44.65 19.75 -32.84
N ARG A 323 -45.67 20.62 -32.77
CA ARG A 323 -47.08 20.22 -32.95
C ARG A 323 -47.34 19.65 -34.34
N ASP A 324 -46.75 20.25 -35.37
CA ASP A 324 -46.92 19.81 -36.76
C ASP A 324 -46.32 18.40 -36.99
N ILE A 325 -45.20 18.06 -36.32
CA ILE A 325 -44.56 16.74 -36.48
C ILE A 325 -45.11 15.66 -35.54
N THR A 326 -45.54 16.02 -34.32
CA THR A 326 -45.96 15.05 -33.30
C THR A 326 -47.47 14.94 -33.14
N GLY A 327 -48.24 15.94 -33.61
CA GLY A 327 -49.68 16.05 -33.32
C GLY A 327 -50.00 16.53 -31.91
N ALA A 328 -49.01 17.02 -31.14
CA ALA A 328 -49.18 17.42 -29.75
C ALA A 328 -50.32 18.42 -29.51
N GLU A 329 -51.33 18.00 -28.74
CA GLU A 329 -52.47 18.84 -28.34
C GLU A 329 -52.31 19.50 -26.96
N TYR A 330 -51.33 19.05 -26.17
CA TYR A 330 -51.09 19.60 -24.83
C TYR A 330 -50.57 21.05 -24.86
N PRO A 331 -50.88 21.84 -23.81
CA PRO A 331 -50.47 23.24 -23.74
C PRO A 331 -48.97 23.35 -23.40
N PHE A 332 -48.31 24.35 -24.00
CA PHE A 332 -46.91 24.68 -23.73
C PHE A 332 -46.81 25.97 -22.92
N TYR A 333 -45.89 25.99 -21.96
CA TYR A 333 -45.54 27.10 -21.09
C TYR A 333 -44.04 27.33 -21.09
N THR A 334 -43.65 28.57 -20.76
CA THR A 334 -42.28 29.04 -20.86
C THR A 334 -41.60 28.98 -19.49
N THR A 335 -40.43 28.34 -19.46
CA THR A 335 -39.54 28.22 -18.30
C THR A 335 -38.10 28.34 -18.77
N ASP A 336 -37.20 28.85 -17.93
CA ASP A 336 -35.78 28.99 -18.27
C ASP A 336 -35.13 27.66 -18.68
N GLY A 337 -34.35 27.68 -19.76
CA GLY A 337 -33.74 26.48 -20.34
C GLY A 337 -32.68 25.84 -19.43
N THR A 338 -31.97 26.62 -18.62
CA THR A 338 -31.02 26.13 -17.62
C THR A 338 -31.74 25.42 -16.48
N THR A 339 -32.86 25.99 -16.04
CA THR A 339 -33.77 25.35 -15.08
C THR A 339 -34.29 24.02 -15.62
N LEU A 340 -34.82 23.98 -16.85
CA LEU A 340 -35.35 22.76 -17.46
C LEU A 340 -34.29 21.66 -17.59
N LYS A 341 -33.07 22.02 -18.03
CA LYS A 341 -31.93 21.08 -18.06
C LYS A 341 -31.62 20.53 -16.67
N THR A 342 -31.71 21.36 -15.63
CA THR A 342 -31.44 20.97 -14.24
C THR A 342 -32.52 20.04 -13.70
N ILE A 343 -33.79 20.25 -14.08
CA ILE A 343 -34.90 19.37 -13.69
C ILE A 343 -34.67 17.95 -14.23
N ILE A 344 -34.36 17.77 -15.51
CA ILE A 344 -34.23 16.43 -16.09
C ILE A 344 -33.15 16.38 -17.19
N ARG A 345 -32.38 15.28 -17.21
CA ARG A 345 -31.36 15.04 -18.25
C ARG A 345 -32.01 14.28 -19.43
N SER A 346 -33.00 14.91 -20.03
CA SER A 346 -33.75 14.35 -21.16
C SER A 346 -34.41 15.47 -21.95
N ASN A 347 -34.61 15.28 -23.27
CA ASN A 347 -35.28 16.23 -24.14
C ASN A 347 -36.10 15.50 -25.22
N PRO A 348 -37.42 15.30 -25.03
CA PRO A 348 -38.21 15.68 -23.86
C PRO A 348 -38.02 14.71 -22.68
N GLY A 349 -38.50 15.03 -21.49
CA GLY A 349 -38.53 14.13 -20.34
C GLY A 349 -39.81 14.34 -19.54
N LEU A 350 -40.32 13.30 -18.89
CA LEU A 350 -41.58 13.39 -18.16
C LEU A 350 -41.30 13.47 -16.65
N VAL A 351 -42.00 14.36 -15.95
CA VAL A 351 -41.96 14.50 -14.50
C VAL A 351 -43.38 14.42 -13.96
N LEU A 352 -43.60 13.61 -12.92
CA LEU A 352 -44.87 13.52 -12.22
C LEU A 352 -44.77 14.20 -10.86
N LEU A 353 -45.65 15.18 -10.63
CA LEU A 353 -45.80 15.86 -9.37
C LEU A 353 -47.04 15.39 -8.62
N TYR A 354 -46.97 15.41 -7.29
CA TYR A 354 -48.11 15.30 -6.39
C TYR A 354 -47.94 16.31 -5.25
N LYS A 355 -48.84 17.29 -5.14
CA LYS A 355 -48.77 18.39 -4.15
C LYS A 355 -47.41 19.12 -4.16
N GLY A 356 -46.89 19.40 -5.36
CA GLY A 356 -45.59 20.04 -5.57
C GLY A 356 -44.36 19.15 -5.29
N THR A 357 -44.56 17.89 -4.90
CA THR A 357 -43.48 16.90 -4.71
C THR A 357 -43.26 16.10 -5.97
N ILE A 358 -42.00 15.96 -6.38
CA ILE A 358 -41.61 15.11 -7.51
C ILE A 358 -41.74 13.64 -7.08
N ILE A 359 -42.74 12.95 -7.61
CA ILE A 359 -42.99 11.54 -7.27
C ILE A 359 -42.24 10.62 -8.23
N ASN A 360 -42.10 11.02 -9.50
CA ASN A 360 -41.41 10.18 -10.49
C ASN A 360 -40.88 10.99 -11.67
N LYS A 361 -39.91 10.42 -12.40
CA LYS A 361 -39.23 11.05 -13.54
C LYS A 361 -38.86 9.99 -14.58
N TRP A 362 -39.00 10.32 -15.85
CA TRP A 362 -38.67 9.43 -16.97
C TRP A 362 -37.88 10.14 -18.07
N ASN A 363 -36.86 9.44 -18.57
CA ASN A 363 -36.19 9.82 -19.81
C ASN A 363 -37.15 9.60 -21.00
N HIS A 364 -36.91 10.26 -22.14
CA HIS A 364 -37.69 10.07 -23.36
C HIS A 364 -37.82 8.61 -23.78
N ASN A 365 -36.83 7.75 -23.49
CA ASN A 365 -36.86 6.31 -23.80
C ASN A 365 -37.67 5.46 -22.80
N ASP A 366 -38.00 6.02 -21.64
CA ASP A 366 -38.60 5.30 -20.50
C ASP A 366 -40.01 5.80 -20.17
N ILE A 367 -40.63 6.57 -21.07
CA ILE A 367 -41.97 7.14 -20.86
C ILE A 367 -42.98 5.99 -20.65
N PRO A 368 -43.89 6.10 -19.65
CA PRO A 368 -44.88 5.07 -19.38
C PRO A 368 -45.73 4.79 -20.62
N LYS A 369 -45.83 3.50 -20.98
CA LYS A 369 -46.67 3.04 -22.08
C LYS A 369 -48.14 2.99 -21.66
N ILE A 370 -49.05 3.13 -22.62
CA ILE A 370 -50.51 3.08 -22.40
C ILE A 370 -50.93 1.81 -21.64
N GLU A 371 -50.28 0.67 -21.89
CA GLU A 371 -50.53 -0.60 -21.20
C GLU A 371 -50.33 -0.54 -19.68
N GLN A 372 -49.44 0.36 -19.22
CA GLN A 372 -49.15 0.59 -17.80
C GLN A 372 -50.11 1.60 -17.16
N LEU A 373 -50.88 2.32 -17.98
CA LEU A 373 -51.79 3.41 -17.59
C LEU A 373 -53.25 2.95 -17.60
N ASN A 374 -53.54 1.84 -16.91
CA ASN A 374 -54.85 1.18 -16.95
C ASN A 374 -55.76 1.42 -15.73
N ALA A 375 -55.32 2.25 -14.78
CA ALA A 375 -56.06 2.59 -13.56
C ALA A 375 -55.63 3.98 -13.04
N PRO A 376 -56.35 4.61 -12.09
CA PRO A 376 -55.92 5.85 -11.45
C PRO A 376 -54.50 5.77 -10.84
N LEU A 377 -53.73 6.86 -10.91
CA LEU A 377 -52.33 6.92 -10.46
C LEU A 377 -52.13 6.50 -8.99
N SER A 378 -53.11 6.74 -8.12
CA SER A 378 -53.07 6.33 -6.70
C SER A 378 -52.99 4.82 -6.50
N LEU A 379 -53.49 4.05 -7.47
CA LEU A 379 -53.50 2.59 -7.47
C LEU A 379 -52.29 1.99 -8.22
N LEU A 380 -51.71 2.75 -9.15
CA LEU A 380 -50.56 2.32 -9.93
C LEU A 380 -49.23 2.53 -9.17
N SER A 381 -48.24 1.69 -9.49
CA SER A 381 -46.88 1.83 -8.94
C SER A 381 -46.19 3.11 -9.42
N ILE A 382 -46.48 3.56 -10.64
CA ILE A 382 -45.88 4.76 -11.25
C ILE A 382 -46.31 6.07 -10.57
N GLY A 383 -47.49 6.08 -9.92
CA GLY A 383 -48.02 7.23 -9.20
C GLY A 383 -47.55 7.31 -7.75
N ARG A 384 -46.65 6.42 -7.33
CA ARG A 384 -46.01 6.44 -6.02
C ARG A 384 -44.52 6.69 -6.21
N GLU A 385 -43.90 7.20 -5.14
CA GLU A 385 -42.45 7.36 -5.15
C GLU A 385 -41.85 5.96 -5.34
N PRO A 386 -41.03 5.73 -6.40
CA PRO A 386 -40.41 4.44 -6.59
C PRO A 386 -39.65 4.08 -5.32
N GLU A 387 -39.65 2.80 -4.94
CA GLU A 387 -38.77 2.30 -3.88
C GLU A 387 -37.31 2.44 -4.34
N SER A 388 -36.78 3.66 -4.23
CA SER A 388 -35.42 4.06 -4.54
C SER A 388 -34.53 3.47 -3.46
N ASN A 389 -34.29 2.18 -3.55
CA ASN A 389 -33.38 1.52 -2.65
C ASN A 389 -31.97 1.87 -3.14
N THR A 390 -31.42 2.97 -2.63
CA THR A 390 -30.03 3.39 -2.84
C THR A 390 -29.08 2.21 -2.68
N TRP A 391 -29.39 1.27 -1.77
CA TRP A 391 -28.67 0.00 -1.65
C TRP A 391 -28.75 -0.91 -2.86
N LYS A 392 -29.89 -1.04 -3.56
CA LYS A 392 -29.97 -1.80 -4.82
C LYS A 392 -29.06 -1.19 -5.90
N LYS A 393 -29.02 0.15 -6.00
CA LYS A 393 -28.13 0.86 -6.93
C LYS A 393 -26.65 0.64 -6.59
N ILE A 394 -26.29 0.81 -5.30
CA ILE A 394 -24.95 0.52 -4.79
C ILE A 394 -24.59 -0.95 -5.03
N LEU A 395 -25.49 -1.88 -4.72
CA LEU A 395 -25.29 -3.32 -4.92
C LEU A 395 -25.08 -3.63 -6.40
N THR A 396 -25.80 -3.00 -7.31
CA THR A 396 -25.59 -3.14 -8.75
C THR A 396 -24.18 -2.72 -9.14
N ILE A 397 -23.69 -1.57 -8.66
CA ILE A 397 -22.30 -1.13 -8.90
C ILE A 397 -21.30 -2.12 -8.28
N VAL A 398 -21.56 -2.60 -7.07
CA VAL A 398 -20.71 -3.59 -6.40
C VAL A 398 -20.64 -4.88 -7.23
N LEU A 399 -21.77 -5.41 -7.68
CA LEU A 399 -21.86 -6.66 -8.43
C LEU A 399 -21.31 -6.53 -9.86
N CYS A 400 -21.57 -5.40 -10.54
CA CYS A 400 -21.17 -5.21 -11.93
C CYS A 400 -19.72 -4.74 -12.08
N TYR A 401 -19.13 -4.10 -11.06
CA TYR A 401 -17.79 -3.54 -11.15
C TYR A 401 -16.83 -4.03 -10.07
N LEU A 402 -17.15 -3.79 -8.79
CA LEU A 402 -16.21 -4.07 -7.70
C LEU A 402 -15.96 -5.57 -7.53
N LEU A 403 -17.00 -6.40 -7.59
CA LEU A 403 -16.90 -7.85 -7.43
C LEU A 403 -16.06 -8.48 -8.56
N PRO A 404 -16.32 -8.26 -9.86
CA PRO A 404 -15.46 -8.75 -10.93
C PRO A 404 -14.00 -8.30 -10.79
N LEU A 405 -13.77 -7.04 -10.38
CA LEU A 405 -12.43 -6.51 -10.19
C LEU A 405 -11.71 -7.15 -9.01
N ILE A 406 -12.40 -7.37 -7.88
CA ILE A 406 -11.88 -8.07 -6.70
C ILE A 406 -11.59 -9.52 -7.05
N LEU A 407 -12.50 -10.21 -7.74
CA LEU A 407 -12.30 -11.58 -8.20
C LEU A 407 -11.10 -11.68 -9.15
N LEU A 408 -10.92 -10.72 -10.05
CA LEU A 408 -9.73 -10.63 -10.90
C LEU A 408 -8.44 -10.48 -10.07
N ILE A 409 -8.45 -9.62 -9.05
CA ILE A 409 -7.30 -9.44 -8.15
C ILE A 409 -7.00 -10.75 -7.41
N ILE A 410 -8.02 -11.39 -6.82
CA ILE A 410 -7.88 -12.66 -6.10
C ILE A 410 -7.33 -13.74 -7.03
N ALA A 411 -7.95 -13.94 -8.20
CA ALA A 411 -7.51 -14.91 -9.20
C ALA A 411 -6.07 -14.65 -9.67
N ASP A 412 -5.71 -13.39 -9.92
CA ASP A 412 -4.34 -13.00 -10.27
C ASP A 412 -3.33 -13.29 -9.15
N ARG A 413 -3.69 -13.05 -7.89
CA ARG A 413 -2.84 -13.37 -6.73
C ARG A 413 -2.67 -14.87 -6.56
N PHE A 414 -3.75 -15.64 -6.67
CA PHE A 414 -3.70 -17.11 -6.66
C PHE A 414 -2.86 -17.65 -7.81
N TRP A 415 -2.99 -17.09 -9.03
CA TRP A 415 -2.23 -17.53 -10.20
C TRP A 415 -0.75 -17.14 -10.13
N ALA A 416 -0.45 -15.93 -9.65
CA ALA A 416 0.92 -15.50 -9.40
C ALA A 416 1.59 -16.36 -8.31
N TRP A 417 0.82 -16.75 -7.29
CA TRP A 417 1.28 -17.67 -6.26
C TRP A 417 1.49 -19.08 -6.81
N THR A 418 0.58 -19.65 -7.59
CA THR A 418 0.78 -20.96 -8.25
C THR A 418 1.95 -20.94 -9.21
N LYS A 419 2.14 -19.88 -10.02
CA LYS A 419 3.34 -19.74 -10.86
C LYS A 419 4.61 -19.60 -10.04
N TRP A 420 4.56 -18.93 -8.88
CA TRP A 420 5.70 -18.86 -7.97
C TRP A 420 6.00 -20.22 -7.35
N VAL A 421 4.98 -20.99 -6.95
CA VAL A 421 5.10 -22.36 -6.47
C VAL A 421 5.66 -23.26 -7.57
N GLN A 422 5.12 -23.22 -8.79
CA GLN A 422 5.62 -23.97 -9.94
C GLN A 422 7.05 -23.60 -10.29
N LYS A 423 7.41 -22.30 -10.34
CA LYS A 423 8.80 -21.88 -10.55
C LYS A 423 9.71 -22.29 -9.41
N ARG A 424 9.21 -22.33 -8.18
CA ARG A 424 9.94 -22.82 -7.02
C ARG A 424 10.14 -24.33 -7.13
N GLU A 425 9.15 -25.08 -7.58
CA GLU A 425 9.25 -26.52 -7.85
C GLU A 425 10.15 -26.82 -9.04
N GLU A 426 10.07 -26.07 -10.14
CA GLU A 426 10.99 -26.14 -11.28
C GLU A 426 12.40 -25.79 -10.85
N TRP A 427 12.59 -24.73 -10.05
CA TRP A 427 13.88 -24.38 -9.47
C TRP A 427 14.37 -25.46 -8.51
N ILE A 428 13.50 -26.09 -7.72
CA ILE A 428 13.86 -27.23 -6.87
C ILE A 428 14.26 -28.41 -7.75
N LYS A 429 13.52 -28.74 -8.81
CA LYS A 429 13.83 -29.81 -9.77
C LYS A 429 15.09 -29.54 -10.58
N GLU A 430 15.33 -28.29 -10.99
CA GLU A 430 16.56 -27.85 -11.64
C GLU A 430 17.72 -27.87 -10.67
N LYS A 431 17.50 -27.48 -9.41
CA LYS A 431 18.49 -27.58 -8.34
C LYS A 431 18.77 -29.03 -8.00
N GLU A 432 17.78 -29.92 -7.98
CA GLU A 432 17.92 -31.36 -7.81
C GLU A 432 18.64 -31.98 -9.00
N LYS A 433 18.26 -31.67 -10.24
CA LYS A 433 18.98 -32.10 -11.45
C LYS A 433 20.40 -31.55 -11.48
N TRP A 434 20.61 -30.31 -11.06
CA TRP A 434 21.93 -29.70 -10.91
C TRP A 434 22.71 -30.34 -9.79
N LEU A 435 22.08 -30.71 -8.67
CA LEU A 435 22.70 -31.45 -7.57
C LEU A 435 23.06 -32.86 -8.03
N ILE A 436 22.18 -33.59 -8.72
CA ILE A 436 22.41 -34.91 -9.31
C ILE A 436 23.50 -34.84 -10.39
N HIS A 437 23.47 -33.86 -11.27
CA HIS A 437 24.48 -33.68 -12.31
C HIS A 437 25.81 -33.21 -11.71
N LYS A 438 25.78 -32.37 -10.67
CA LYS A 438 26.94 -32.01 -9.85
C LYS A 438 27.44 -33.19 -9.05
N GLU A 439 26.59 -34.12 -8.63
CA GLU A 439 26.93 -35.34 -7.90
C GLU A 439 27.47 -36.42 -8.83
N GLN A 440 26.99 -36.52 -10.08
CA GLN A 440 27.55 -37.35 -11.14
C GLN A 440 28.89 -36.79 -11.65
N LYS A 441 28.98 -35.47 -11.87
CA LYS A 441 30.21 -34.76 -12.22
C LYS A 441 31.20 -34.74 -11.05
N ASN A 442 30.70 -34.69 -9.81
CA ASN A 442 31.49 -34.90 -8.59
C ASN A 442 31.88 -36.36 -8.42
N LYS A 443 31.10 -37.36 -8.81
CA LYS A 443 31.51 -38.79 -8.78
C LYS A 443 32.65 -39.03 -9.77
N LEU A 444 32.56 -38.47 -10.98
CA LEU A 444 33.64 -38.53 -11.98
C LEU A 444 34.88 -37.74 -11.53
N TYR A 445 34.67 -36.57 -10.92
CA TYR A 445 35.72 -35.74 -10.31
C TYR A 445 36.27 -36.33 -9.00
N GLN A 446 35.51 -37.11 -8.23
CA GLN A 446 35.92 -37.80 -6.98
C GLN A 446 36.67 -39.09 -7.29
N LEU A 447 36.37 -39.78 -8.40
CA LEU A 447 37.20 -40.85 -8.94
C LEU A 447 38.59 -40.34 -9.34
N LEU A 448 38.68 -39.10 -9.87
CA LEU A 448 39.94 -38.44 -10.22
C LEU A 448 40.62 -37.72 -9.04
N LYS A 449 39.85 -37.23 -8.06
CA LYS A 449 40.31 -36.50 -6.86
C LYS A 449 40.26 -37.38 -5.61
N ARG A 450 40.58 -38.67 -5.75
CA ARG A 450 40.88 -39.53 -4.62
C ARG A 450 42.31 -39.23 -4.13
N LYS A 451 42.56 -37.99 -3.71
CA LYS A 451 43.80 -37.56 -3.04
C LYS A 451 43.59 -36.22 -2.31
N ARG A 452 43.66 -36.29 -0.97
CA ARG A 452 43.62 -35.23 0.08
C ARG A 452 42.24 -34.74 0.57
N HIS A 453 41.67 -35.47 1.52
CA HIS A 453 40.92 -34.87 2.64
C HIS A 453 41.95 -34.48 3.73
N MET A 454 41.88 -33.25 4.27
CA MET A 454 42.70 -32.84 5.42
C MET A 454 41.81 -32.20 6.49
N ARG A 455 41.99 -32.62 7.75
CA ARG A 455 41.38 -32.04 8.96
C ARG A 455 41.76 -30.57 9.11
N LYS A 456 40.87 -29.78 9.69
CA LYS A 456 41.15 -28.38 10.00
C LYS A 456 42.03 -28.31 11.23
N LYS A 457 43.11 -27.54 11.14
CA LYS A 457 43.97 -27.23 12.28
C LYS A 457 43.40 -26.03 13.01
N ILE A 458 43.21 -26.10 14.33
CA ILE A 458 42.53 -25.03 15.09
C ILE A 458 43.28 -24.71 16.38
N VAL A 459 43.56 -23.44 16.64
CA VAL A 459 44.06 -22.96 17.93
C VAL A 459 43.03 -22.02 18.53
N ALA A 460 42.39 -22.45 19.62
CA ALA A 460 41.33 -21.72 20.31
C ALA A 460 41.84 -21.21 21.66
N GLY A 461 41.80 -19.91 21.92
CA GLY A 461 42.18 -19.32 23.21
C GLY A 461 40.97 -19.19 24.14
N ASN A 462 40.95 -19.88 25.28
CA ASN A 462 39.94 -19.72 26.32
C ASN A 462 40.49 -18.78 27.41
N TRP A 463 40.03 -17.54 27.43
CA TRP A 463 40.50 -16.52 28.39
C TRP A 463 40.03 -16.77 29.82
N LYS A 464 39.06 -17.69 30.02
CA LYS A 464 38.38 -17.90 31.30
C LYS A 464 37.90 -16.56 31.89
N MET A 465 37.83 -16.46 33.22
CA MET A 465 37.46 -15.24 33.94
C MET A 465 38.66 -14.30 34.12
N ASN A 466 39.21 -13.77 33.02
CA ASN A 466 40.31 -12.79 33.01
C ASN A 466 39.98 -11.58 32.13
N GLU A 467 40.80 -10.54 32.27
CA GLU A 467 40.74 -9.24 31.58
C GLU A 467 39.50 -8.40 31.92
N THR A 468 39.72 -7.13 32.25
CA THR A 468 38.68 -6.10 32.20
C THR A 468 38.32 -5.79 30.75
N LEU A 469 37.17 -5.13 30.50
CA LEU A 469 36.68 -4.88 29.14
C LEU A 469 37.75 -4.23 28.23
N GLN A 470 38.50 -3.29 28.78
CA GLN A 470 39.50 -2.50 28.08
C GLN A 470 40.75 -3.32 27.79
N GLU A 471 41.21 -4.12 28.75
CA GLU A 471 42.33 -5.05 28.56
C GLU A 471 41.98 -6.12 27.52
N GLY A 472 40.76 -6.66 27.57
CA GLY A 472 40.28 -7.65 26.61
C GLY A 472 40.18 -7.10 25.18
N ILE A 473 39.71 -5.86 25.01
CA ILE A 473 39.70 -5.18 23.71
C ILE A 473 41.14 -4.97 23.19
N ALA A 474 42.05 -4.52 24.07
CA ALA A 474 43.45 -4.29 23.70
C ALA A 474 44.13 -5.60 23.27
N LEU A 475 43.97 -6.67 24.04
CA LEU A 475 44.53 -7.99 23.74
C LEU A 475 43.97 -8.56 22.43
N ALA A 476 42.65 -8.46 22.20
CA ALA A 476 42.04 -8.93 20.95
C ALA A 476 42.60 -8.20 19.72
N LYS A 477 42.77 -6.88 19.84
CA LYS A 477 43.36 -6.05 18.78
C LYS A 477 44.82 -6.42 18.54
N GLU A 478 45.60 -6.60 19.60
CA GLU A 478 47.00 -7.03 19.50
C GLU A 478 47.13 -8.38 18.78
N ILE A 479 46.30 -9.36 19.14
CA ILE A 479 46.26 -10.67 18.48
C ILE A 479 45.87 -10.51 17.00
N ASN A 480 44.82 -9.75 16.69
CA ASN A 480 44.37 -9.52 15.33
C ASN A 480 45.46 -8.87 14.46
N ASP A 481 46.11 -7.84 14.96
CA ASP A 481 47.16 -7.12 14.24
C ASP A 481 48.39 -8.00 14.00
N ALA A 482 48.78 -8.79 15.02
CA ALA A 482 49.87 -9.76 14.89
C ALA A 482 49.59 -10.83 13.82
N LEU A 483 48.36 -11.36 13.76
CA LEU A 483 47.96 -12.35 12.76
C LEU A 483 47.72 -11.75 11.38
N LYS A 484 47.39 -10.45 11.31
CA LYS A 484 47.23 -9.75 10.04
C LYS A 484 48.58 -9.47 9.40
N ALA A 485 49.58 -9.13 10.21
CA ALA A 485 50.97 -8.97 9.78
C ALA A 485 51.57 -10.31 9.33
N ASP A 486 51.23 -11.41 10.01
CA ASP A 486 51.79 -12.73 9.75
C ASP A 486 50.72 -13.83 9.85
N LYS A 487 50.10 -14.11 8.70
CA LYS A 487 48.91 -14.97 8.60
C LYS A 487 49.14 -16.38 9.16
N PRO A 488 48.19 -16.92 9.93
CA PRO A 488 48.29 -18.26 10.49
C PRO A 488 48.07 -19.36 9.43
N ASN A 489 48.66 -20.54 9.65
CA ASN A 489 48.44 -21.77 8.87
C ASN A 489 47.36 -22.68 9.49
N CYS A 490 46.56 -22.13 10.39
CA CYS A 490 45.47 -22.79 11.10
C CYS A 490 44.32 -21.79 11.31
N ASP A 491 43.13 -22.31 11.63
CA ASP A 491 42.02 -21.48 12.10
C ASP A 491 42.34 -21.02 13.53
N VAL A 492 42.12 -19.73 13.82
CA VAL A 492 42.32 -19.15 15.15
C VAL A 492 40.99 -18.71 15.71
N VAL A 493 40.71 -19.08 16.98
CA VAL A 493 39.49 -18.68 17.69
C VAL A 493 39.87 -18.05 19.03
N ILE A 494 39.21 -16.96 19.44
CA ILE A 494 39.30 -16.45 20.81
C ILE A 494 37.94 -16.53 21.50
N CYS A 495 37.92 -17.14 22.67
CA CYS A 495 36.74 -17.40 23.49
C CYS A 495 36.81 -16.55 24.76
N THR A 496 35.97 -15.53 24.85
CA THR A 496 36.07 -14.46 25.85
C THR A 496 34.91 -14.48 26.84
N PRO A 497 35.05 -13.87 28.04
CA PRO A 497 33.90 -13.55 28.88
C PRO A 497 32.82 -12.77 28.12
N PHE A 498 31.55 -12.93 28.54
CA PHE A 498 30.40 -12.31 27.87
C PHE A 498 30.51 -10.79 27.74
N ILE A 499 31.15 -10.13 28.71
CA ILE A 499 31.30 -8.66 28.74
C ILE A 499 32.07 -8.12 27.53
N HIS A 500 32.91 -8.94 26.89
CA HIS A 500 33.79 -8.49 25.81
C HIS A 500 33.23 -8.70 24.41
N LEU A 501 32.32 -9.67 24.22
CA LEU A 501 31.97 -10.23 22.91
C LEU A 501 31.57 -9.15 21.89
N ALA A 502 30.61 -8.30 22.23
CA ALA A 502 30.08 -7.29 21.31
C ALA A 502 31.09 -6.16 20.99
N SER A 503 32.05 -5.92 21.89
CA SER A 503 33.10 -4.91 21.69
C SER A 503 34.22 -5.47 20.84
N ILE A 504 34.71 -6.68 21.17
CA ILE A 504 35.77 -7.37 20.42
C ILE A 504 35.32 -7.68 18.99
N ALA A 505 34.06 -8.04 18.75
CA ALA A 505 33.54 -8.31 17.41
C ALA A 505 33.72 -7.13 16.42
N LYS A 506 33.86 -5.90 16.92
CA LYS A 506 34.08 -4.70 16.10
C LYS A 506 35.55 -4.49 15.73
N GLU A 507 36.46 -5.02 16.54
CA GLU A 507 37.91 -4.84 16.40
C GLU A 507 38.56 -5.99 15.61
N LEU A 508 37.93 -7.17 15.57
CA LEU A 508 38.43 -8.35 14.87
C LEU A 508 38.10 -8.34 13.37
N ASP A 509 39.07 -8.73 12.55
CA ASP A 509 38.76 -9.29 11.23
C ASP A 509 38.27 -10.73 11.41
N MET A 510 36.95 -10.90 11.40
CA MET A 510 36.28 -12.20 11.59
C MET A 510 36.64 -13.26 10.53
N LYS A 511 37.31 -12.89 9.43
CA LYS A 511 37.87 -13.85 8.46
C LYS A 511 39.22 -14.42 8.89
N LEU A 512 39.88 -13.77 9.84
CA LEU A 512 41.20 -14.10 10.35
C LEU A 512 41.13 -14.74 11.74
N VAL A 513 40.30 -14.18 12.62
CA VAL A 513 40.11 -14.65 14.00
C VAL A 513 38.63 -14.86 14.28
N GLY A 514 38.24 -16.10 14.57
CA GLY A 514 36.89 -16.43 15.02
C GLY A 514 36.65 -15.95 16.45
N LEU A 515 35.47 -15.40 16.72
CA LEU A 515 35.04 -15.02 18.07
C LEU A 515 34.13 -16.09 18.66
N GLY A 516 34.35 -16.46 19.92
CA GLY A 516 33.51 -17.39 20.65
C GLY A 516 33.15 -16.93 22.07
N ALA A 517 32.04 -17.45 22.58
CA ALA A 517 31.69 -17.34 23.99
C ALA A 517 32.23 -18.54 24.79
N GLN A 518 32.35 -18.37 26.11
CA GLN A 518 32.83 -19.43 27.02
C GLN A 518 31.71 -20.32 27.57
N ASN A 519 30.43 -19.95 27.36
CA ASN A 519 29.25 -20.70 27.77
C ASN A 519 28.00 -20.14 27.03
N CYS A 520 26.87 -20.84 27.12
CA CYS A 520 25.53 -20.27 26.94
C CYS A 520 24.51 -21.02 27.82
N ALA A 521 23.32 -20.44 28.01
CA ALA A 521 22.25 -21.03 28.80
C ALA A 521 21.63 -22.26 28.11
N ASP A 522 21.07 -23.17 28.92
CA ASP A 522 20.22 -24.31 28.51
C ASP A 522 18.75 -23.90 28.27
N LYS A 523 18.49 -22.59 28.18
CA LYS A 523 17.17 -22.01 27.99
C LYS A 523 17.22 -20.96 26.87
N GLU A 524 16.21 -20.97 26.02
CA GLU A 524 16.12 -20.04 24.88
C GLU A 524 16.01 -18.57 25.34
N LYS A 525 15.17 -18.34 26.36
CA LYS A 525 14.90 -17.05 27.04
C LYS A 525 14.05 -17.30 28.30
N GLY A 526 13.99 -16.35 29.22
CA GLY A 526 13.07 -16.41 30.36
C GLY A 526 13.62 -15.77 31.64
N ALA A 527 13.02 -16.12 32.77
CA ALA A 527 13.40 -15.64 34.10
C ALA A 527 14.64 -16.38 34.64
N TYR A 528 15.76 -16.24 33.94
CA TYR A 528 17.06 -16.84 34.27
C TYR A 528 18.09 -15.72 34.50
N THR A 529 17.88 -14.94 35.57
CA THR A 529 18.67 -13.75 35.87
C THR A 529 20.17 -14.09 35.96
N GLY A 530 20.98 -13.45 35.13
CA GLY A 530 22.43 -13.65 35.06
C GLY A 530 22.89 -14.59 33.94
N GLU A 531 21.99 -15.39 33.37
CA GLU A 531 22.32 -16.28 32.25
C GLU A 531 22.27 -15.57 30.89
N VAL A 532 23.06 -16.09 29.94
CA VAL A 532 23.15 -15.56 28.56
C VAL A 532 22.75 -16.66 27.58
N SER A 533 21.64 -16.45 26.85
CA SER A 533 21.15 -17.46 25.91
C SER A 533 22.01 -17.59 24.64
N ALA A 534 21.91 -18.72 23.94
CA ALA A 534 22.61 -18.93 22.67
C ALA A 534 22.29 -17.85 21.61
N ALA A 535 21.04 -17.36 21.59
CA ALA A 535 20.62 -16.26 20.72
C ALA A 535 21.32 -14.94 21.09
N MET A 536 21.45 -14.65 22.39
CA MET A 536 22.19 -13.47 22.88
C MET A 536 23.66 -13.55 22.48
N VAL A 537 24.31 -14.71 22.67
CA VAL A 537 25.69 -14.95 22.21
C VAL A 537 25.82 -14.68 20.71
N LYS A 538 24.96 -15.29 19.88
CA LYS A 538 25.00 -15.12 18.43
C LYS A 538 24.85 -13.65 18.01
N SER A 539 24.01 -12.89 18.71
CA SER A 539 23.75 -11.48 18.40
C SER A 539 24.96 -10.57 18.54
N THR A 540 25.98 -10.98 19.32
CA THR A 540 27.22 -10.23 19.50
C THR A 540 28.16 -10.30 18.29
N GLY A 541 27.94 -11.25 17.37
CA GLY A 541 28.86 -11.57 16.27
C GLY A 541 29.69 -12.83 16.52
N ALA A 542 29.58 -13.45 17.70
CA ALA A 542 30.24 -14.73 17.98
C ALA A 542 29.80 -15.84 17.00
N GLU A 543 30.77 -16.63 16.56
CA GLU A 543 30.58 -17.80 15.69
C GLU A 543 30.73 -19.11 16.45
N TYR A 544 31.41 -19.09 17.60
CA TYR A 544 31.75 -20.26 18.40
C TYR A 544 31.18 -20.17 19.82
N VAL A 545 31.03 -21.30 20.50
CA VAL A 545 30.75 -21.36 21.94
C VAL A 545 31.44 -22.59 22.54
N ILE A 546 32.10 -22.42 23.69
CA ILE A 546 32.61 -23.53 24.50
C ILE A 546 31.48 -24.07 25.36
N LEU A 547 31.29 -25.39 25.39
CA LEU A 547 30.32 -26.09 26.23
C LEU A 547 30.98 -27.32 26.87
N GLY A 548 30.59 -27.66 28.10
CA GLY A 548 31.11 -28.85 28.80
C GLY A 548 32.51 -28.68 29.40
N HIS A 549 33.05 -27.45 29.43
CA HIS A 549 34.36 -27.19 30.03
C HIS A 549 34.41 -27.71 31.47
N SER A 550 35.52 -28.36 31.84
CA SER A 550 35.72 -29.01 33.15
C SER A 550 35.32 -28.12 34.35
N GLU A 551 35.74 -26.86 34.39
CA GLU A 551 35.36 -25.90 35.45
C GLU A 551 33.83 -25.72 35.58
N ARG A 552 33.08 -25.79 34.48
CA ARG A 552 31.62 -25.68 34.51
C ARG A 552 30.96 -26.95 35.03
N ARG A 553 31.47 -28.12 34.62
CA ARG A 553 31.01 -29.41 35.14
C ARG A 553 31.29 -29.55 36.64
N GLN A 554 32.48 -29.15 37.09
CA GLN A 554 32.90 -29.28 38.49
C GLN A 554 32.34 -28.20 39.42
N TYR A 555 32.40 -26.92 39.04
CA TYR A 555 32.06 -25.82 39.95
C TYR A 555 30.58 -25.41 39.85
N TYR A 556 29.96 -25.66 38.69
CA TYR A 556 28.59 -25.21 38.41
C TYR A 556 27.62 -26.38 38.13
N GLY A 557 28.09 -27.62 38.25
CA GLY A 557 27.23 -28.82 38.22
C GLY A 557 26.57 -29.10 36.87
N GLU A 558 27.20 -28.73 35.74
CA GLU A 558 26.66 -29.02 34.42
C GLU A 558 26.65 -30.54 34.13
N THR A 559 25.45 -31.11 34.01
CA THR A 559 25.24 -32.53 33.69
C THR A 559 25.14 -32.77 32.18
N ALA A 560 25.19 -34.03 31.75
CA ALA A 560 25.05 -34.40 30.34
C ALA A 560 23.71 -33.92 29.74
N GLU A 561 22.62 -33.95 30.52
CA GLU A 561 21.30 -33.47 30.10
C GLU A 561 21.30 -31.97 29.83
N ILE A 562 21.91 -31.19 30.74
CA ILE A 562 22.06 -29.74 30.58
C ILE A 562 22.91 -29.44 29.34
N LEU A 563 24.01 -30.16 29.16
CA LEU A 563 24.91 -29.97 28.02
C LEU A 563 24.25 -30.30 26.69
N LYS A 564 23.44 -31.37 26.65
CA LYS A 564 22.62 -31.72 25.48
C LYS A 564 21.67 -30.60 25.09
N GLU A 565 20.97 -30.00 26.06
CA GLU A 565 20.08 -28.86 25.80
C GLU A 565 20.86 -27.64 25.27
N LYS A 566 21.99 -27.30 25.88
CA LYS A 566 22.86 -26.19 25.43
C LYS A 566 23.36 -26.39 24.01
N VAL A 567 23.81 -27.61 23.68
CA VAL A 567 24.30 -27.98 22.34
C VAL A 567 23.20 -27.78 21.29
N GLN A 568 21.99 -28.26 21.57
CA GLN A 568 20.85 -28.09 20.65
C GLN A 568 20.51 -26.62 20.42
N LEU A 569 20.48 -25.82 21.49
CA LEU A 569 20.19 -24.39 21.39
C LEU A 569 21.30 -23.62 20.65
N ALA A 570 22.57 -23.97 20.88
CA ALA A 570 23.70 -23.36 20.17
C ALA A 570 23.66 -23.67 18.66
N LEU A 571 23.40 -24.93 18.28
CA LEU A 571 23.25 -25.33 16.88
C LEU A 571 22.05 -24.63 16.21
N ALA A 572 20.91 -24.57 16.89
CA ALA A 572 19.72 -23.90 16.38
C ALA A 572 19.95 -22.40 16.10
N ASN A 573 20.88 -21.78 16.82
CA ASN A 573 21.29 -20.37 16.63
C ASN A 573 22.50 -20.22 15.69
N GLY A 574 22.97 -21.29 15.05
CA GLY A 574 24.06 -21.26 14.09
C GLY A 574 25.42 -20.93 14.72
N LEU A 575 25.65 -21.38 15.95
CA LEU A 575 26.97 -21.38 16.59
C LEU A 575 27.65 -22.73 16.34
N LYS A 576 28.98 -22.68 16.12
CA LYS A 576 29.85 -23.87 16.17
C LYS A 576 30.22 -24.14 17.62
N ILE A 577 30.31 -25.40 17.99
CA ILE A 577 30.50 -25.79 19.39
C ILE A 577 31.89 -26.37 19.56
N ILE A 578 32.62 -25.85 20.55
CA ILE A 578 33.82 -26.48 21.08
C ILE A 578 33.37 -27.24 22.33
N PHE A 579 33.16 -28.55 22.19
CA PHE A 579 32.64 -29.40 23.25
C PHE A 579 33.81 -30.03 24.02
N CYS A 580 33.89 -29.76 25.32
CA CYS A 580 34.94 -30.27 26.18
C CYS A 580 34.54 -31.60 26.84
N CYS A 581 35.50 -32.52 26.94
CA CYS A 581 35.36 -33.79 27.66
C CYS A 581 36.70 -34.18 28.30
N GLY A 582 36.66 -34.98 29.36
CA GLY A 582 37.89 -35.44 30.01
C GLY A 582 37.69 -35.82 31.47
N GLU A 583 38.67 -36.58 31.97
CA GLU A 583 38.61 -37.30 33.24
C GLU A 583 39.37 -36.62 34.38
N THR A 584 38.98 -36.91 35.62
CA THR A 584 39.71 -36.50 36.83
C THR A 584 40.97 -37.34 37.08
N LEU A 585 41.79 -36.94 38.06
CA LEU A 585 42.99 -37.70 38.41
C LEU A 585 42.64 -39.11 38.91
N GLU A 586 41.61 -39.20 39.75
CA GLU A 586 41.14 -40.46 40.34
C GLU A 586 40.65 -41.43 39.26
N GLU A 587 39.96 -40.91 38.24
CA GLU A 587 39.48 -41.70 37.11
C GLU A 587 40.64 -42.18 36.22
N ARG A 588 41.67 -41.34 36.01
CA ARG A 588 42.89 -41.72 35.28
C ARG A 588 43.69 -42.78 36.03
N GLU A 589 43.90 -42.61 37.34
CA GLU A 589 44.62 -43.58 38.18
C GLU A 589 43.85 -44.92 38.29
N ALA A 590 42.53 -44.89 38.15
CA ALA A 590 41.67 -46.08 38.05
C ALA A 590 41.58 -46.69 36.65
N ASN A 591 42.31 -46.16 35.64
CA ASN A 591 42.26 -46.56 34.23
C ASN A 591 40.86 -46.45 33.57
N LYS A 592 40.04 -45.50 34.03
CA LYS A 592 38.67 -45.28 33.54
C LYS A 592 38.54 -44.17 32.50
N GLN A 593 39.64 -43.53 32.09
CA GLN A 593 39.63 -42.38 31.17
C GLN A 593 38.80 -42.61 29.90
N ASN A 594 38.89 -43.81 29.29
CA ASN A 594 38.16 -44.16 28.08
C ASN A 594 36.66 -44.30 28.34
N GLU A 595 36.28 -44.95 29.44
CA GLU A 595 34.88 -45.13 29.83
C GLU A 595 34.22 -43.79 30.13
N VAL A 596 34.90 -42.92 30.88
CA VAL A 596 34.43 -41.58 31.25
C VAL A 596 34.22 -40.71 30.03
N VAL A 597 35.25 -40.56 29.19
CA VAL A 597 35.17 -39.72 27.99
C VAL A 597 34.11 -40.22 27.01
N LYS A 598 34.01 -41.55 26.82
CA LYS A 598 32.97 -42.13 25.97
C LYS A 598 31.57 -41.82 26.53
N ALA A 599 31.35 -41.98 27.82
CA ALA A 599 30.07 -41.70 28.46
C ALA A 599 29.68 -40.21 28.34
N GLU A 600 30.63 -39.30 28.53
CA GLU A 600 30.39 -37.85 28.37
C GLU A 600 29.90 -37.49 26.96
N LEU A 601 30.54 -38.05 25.94
CA LEU A 601 30.21 -37.80 24.54
C LEU A 601 28.89 -38.49 24.13
N GLU A 602 28.69 -39.74 24.56
CA GLU A 602 27.48 -40.52 24.29
C GLU A 602 26.23 -39.84 24.84
N ASN A 603 26.30 -39.38 26.09
CA ASN A 603 25.15 -38.83 26.80
C ASN A 603 24.85 -37.38 26.40
N SER A 604 25.83 -36.63 25.90
CA SER A 604 25.68 -35.19 25.63
C SER A 604 25.50 -34.84 24.15
N ILE A 605 26.22 -35.52 23.23
CA ILE A 605 26.30 -35.07 21.83
C ILE A 605 26.19 -36.17 20.76
N PHE A 606 26.29 -37.47 21.08
CA PHE A 606 26.11 -38.54 20.07
C PHE A 606 24.66 -38.76 19.64
N ASN A 607 23.73 -37.97 20.17
CA ASN A 607 22.35 -37.88 19.70
C ASN A 607 22.20 -36.94 18.48
N LEU A 608 23.25 -36.24 18.07
CA LEU A 608 23.22 -35.34 16.91
C LEU A 608 23.20 -36.11 15.60
N SER A 609 22.55 -35.55 14.59
CA SER A 609 22.63 -36.03 13.21
C SER A 609 24.00 -35.75 12.59
N GLU A 610 24.35 -36.45 11.50
CA GLU A 610 25.60 -36.22 10.76
C GLU A 610 25.73 -34.76 10.26
N ALA A 611 24.61 -34.12 9.93
CA ALA A 611 24.61 -32.73 9.46
C ALA A 611 24.91 -31.75 10.61
N GLU A 612 24.37 -32.00 11.79
CA GLU A 612 24.61 -31.20 13.00
C GLU A 612 26.04 -31.40 13.50
N TRP A 613 26.55 -32.63 13.47
CA TRP A 613 27.89 -33.01 13.89
C TRP A 613 29.00 -32.21 13.21
N LYS A 614 28.79 -31.78 11.96
CA LYS A 614 29.75 -30.95 11.19
C LYS A 614 30.08 -29.60 11.86
N ASN A 615 29.29 -29.17 12.84
CA ASN A 615 29.52 -27.95 13.61
C ASN A 615 30.16 -28.20 14.98
N ILE A 616 30.54 -29.44 15.28
CA ILE A 616 31.18 -29.85 16.53
C ILE A 616 32.70 -29.91 16.35
N ILE A 617 33.41 -29.29 17.29
CA ILE A 617 34.84 -29.43 17.54
C ILE A 617 34.97 -30.05 18.92
N LEU A 618 35.78 -31.10 19.06
CA LEU A 618 36.00 -31.73 20.36
C LEU A 618 37.26 -31.14 21.02
N ALA A 619 37.22 -30.93 22.32
CA ALA A 619 38.39 -30.54 23.11
C ALA A 619 38.57 -31.54 24.26
N TYR A 620 39.65 -32.30 24.23
CA TYR A 620 39.99 -33.23 25.31
C TYR A 620 40.78 -32.52 26.40
N GLU A 621 40.24 -32.51 27.61
CA GLU A 621 40.72 -31.80 28.77
C GLU A 621 41.12 -32.80 29.87
N PRO A 622 42.38 -33.25 29.94
CA PRO A 622 42.84 -34.04 31.08
C PRO A 622 42.79 -33.16 32.34
N ILE A 623 41.73 -33.28 33.14
CA ILE A 623 41.40 -32.32 34.21
C ILE A 623 42.56 -32.22 35.21
N TRP A 624 43.19 -33.35 35.48
CA TRP A 624 44.35 -33.48 36.36
C TRP A 624 45.60 -32.71 35.90
N ALA A 625 45.66 -32.29 34.63
CA ALA A 625 46.76 -31.52 34.05
C ALA A 625 46.43 -30.01 33.84
N ILE A 626 45.24 -29.55 34.24
CA ILE A 626 44.82 -28.15 34.10
C ILE A 626 45.24 -27.36 35.34
N GLY A 627 46.20 -26.43 35.19
CA GLY A 627 46.58 -25.50 36.27
C GLY A 627 47.33 -26.15 37.45
N THR A 628 47.58 -27.46 37.43
CA THR A 628 48.23 -28.23 38.51
C THR A 628 49.76 -28.31 38.39
N GLY A 629 50.34 -27.80 37.30
CA GLY A 629 51.78 -27.93 36.99
C GLY A 629 52.20 -29.31 36.49
N LYS A 630 51.37 -30.35 36.65
CA LYS A 630 51.51 -31.64 35.98
C LYS A 630 51.04 -31.49 34.54
N THR A 631 51.84 -31.95 33.58
CA THR A 631 51.52 -31.86 32.15
C THR A 631 51.41 -33.27 31.59
N ALA A 632 50.32 -33.59 30.90
CA ALA A 632 50.23 -34.86 30.19
C ALA A 632 51.29 -34.91 29.09
N SER A 633 51.93 -36.06 28.92
CA SER A 633 52.88 -36.22 27.82
C SER A 633 52.17 -36.13 26.46
N ALA A 634 52.91 -35.80 25.40
CA ALA A 634 52.34 -35.78 24.06
C ALA A 634 51.80 -37.15 23.63
N ASP A 635 52.34 -38.25 24.17
CA ASP A 635 51.83 -39.60 23.93
C ASP A 635 50.52 -39.88 24.66
N GLN A 636 50.36 -39.41 25.91
CA GLN A 636 49.10 -39.51 26.64
C GLN A 636 47.98 -38.70 25.98
N ALA A 637 48.31 -37.53 25.43
CA ALA A 637 47.38 -36.75 24.63
C ALA A 637 46.98 -37.49 23.35
N GLU A 638 47.95 -38.02 22.60
CA GLU A 638 47.70 -38.78 21.37
C GLU A 638 46.85 -40.04 21.63
N GLU A 639 47.13 -40.79 22.71
CA GLU A 639 46.35 -41.96 23.14
C GLU A 639 44.85 -41.62 23.23
N MET A 640 44.52 -40.56 23.95
CA MET A 640 43.13 -40.16 24.18
C MET A 640 42.48 -39.56 22.95
N LEU A 641 43.18 -38.72 22.18
CA LEU A 641 42.62 -38.15 20.95
C LEU A 641 42.43 -39.21 19.87
N ALA A 642 43.29 -40.23 19.80
CA ALA A 642 43.10 -41.40 18.93
C ALA A 642 41.86 -42.20 19.35
N TYR A 643 41.67 -42.43 20.65
CA TYR A 643 40.49 -43.12 21.17
C TYR A 643 39.18 -42.34 20.92
N ILE A 644 39.17 -41.03 21.17
CA ILE A 644 38.02 -40.16 20.86
C ILE A 644 37.69 -40.26 19.36
N ARG A 645 38.71 -40.24 18.49
CA ARG A 645 38.48 -40.39 17.06
C ARG A 645 37.91 -41.75 16.69
N SER A 646 38.34 -42.83 17.33
CA SER A 646 37.79 -44.16 17.06
C SER A 646 36.31 -44.26 17.45
N ILE A 647 35.91 -43.73 18.60
CA ILE A 647 34.48 -43.76 19.00
C ILE A 647 33.60 -42.86 18.11
N VAL A 648 34.14 -41.75 17.60
CA VAL A 648 33.44 -40.95 16.58
C VAL A 648 33.33 -41.73 15.27
N ALA A 649 34.35 -42.50 14.89
CA ALA A 649 34.32 -43.34 13.69
C ALA A 649 33.31 -44.49 13.81
N ASP A 650 33.19 -45.08 15.00
CA ASP A 650 32.20 -46.13 15.28
C ASP A 650 30.78 -45.57 15.20
N LYS A 651 30.56 -44.34 15.69
CA LYS A 651 29.24 -43.72 15.72
C LYS A 651 28.79 -43.12 14.37
N TYR A 652 29.69 -42.39 13.71
CA TYR A 652 29.38 -41.55 12.55
C TYR A 652 30.12 -41.99 11.27
N GLY A 653 30.90 -43.05 11.33
CA GLY A 653 31.70 -43.53 10.20
C GLY A 653 33.07 -42.85 10.09
N LYS A 654 33.99 -43.56 9.42
CA LYS A 654 35.40 -43.16 9.29
C LYS A 654 35.60 -41.82 8.59
N GLU A 655 34.71 -41.45 7.66
CA GLU A 655 34.80 -40.19 6.94
C GLU A 655 34.53 -39.00 7.87
N ILE A 656 33.46 -39.05 8.66
CA ILE A 656 33.11 -37.99 9.61
C ILE A 656 34.17 -37.87 10.72
N ALA A 657 34.68 -39.01 11.21
CA ALA A 657 35.78 -39.01 12.18
C ALA A 657 37.09 -38.43 11.61
N ALA A 658 37.34 -38.61 10.31
CA ALA A 658 38.48 -38.02 9.61
C ALA A 658 38.29 -36.53 9.29
N GLU A 659 37.08 -35.97 9.41
CA GLU A 659 36.80 -34.54 9.24
C GLU A 659 36.66 -33.80 10.58
N THR A 660 36.30 -34.51 11.65
CA THR A 660 36.15 -33.95 13.01
C THR A 660 37.49 -33.48 13.55
N SER A 661 37.57 -32.20 13.94
CA SER A 661 38.77 -31.63 14.56
C SER A 661 38.75 -31.90 16.07
N ILE A 662 39.83 -32.45 16.61
CA ILE A 662 39.98 -32.78 18.03
C ILE A 662 41.16 -32.00 18.60
N LEU A 663 40.89 -31.16 19.59
CA LEU A 663 41.85 -30.25 20.22
C LEU A 663 42.33 -30.81 21.55
N TYR A 664 43.59 -30.53 21.87
CA TYR A 664 44.15 -30.80 23.19
C TYR A 664 43.93 -29.59 24.11
N GLY A 665 43.24 -29.79 25.24
CA GLY A 665 42.89 -28.77 26.23
C GLY A 665 43.72 -28.76 27.51
N GLY A 666 44.78 -29.57 27.58
CA GLY A 666 45.73 -29.55 28.70
C GLY A 666 46.75 -28.41 28.62
N SER A 667 47.79 -28.47 29.45
CA SER A 667 48.87 -27.45 29.49
C SER A 667 49.67 -27.39 28.18
N CYS A 668 49.33 -26.43 27.33
CA CYS A 668 49.99 -26.16 26.06
C CYS A 668 50.62 -24.76 26.07
N LYS A 669 51.92 -24.69 25.75
CA LYS A 669 52.78 -23.50 25.71
C LYS A 669 53.51 -23.46 24.37
N ALA A 670 54.02 -22.29 23.98
CA ALA A 670 54.77 -22.16 22.73
C ALA A 670 55.95 -23.16 22.61
N SER A 671 56.59 -23.53 23.72
CA SER A 671 57.72 -24.45 23.74
C SER A 671 57.37 -25.92 23.51
N ASN A 672 56.16 -26.38 23.86
CA ASN A 672 55.75 -27.79 23.70
C ASN A 672 54.69 -28.00 22.60
N ALA A 673 54.08 -26.92 22.08
CA ALA A 673 53.11 -26.98 21.00
C ALA A 673 53.61 -27.70 19.74
N PRO A 674 54.88 -27.53 19.26
CA PRO A 674 55.37 -28.26 18.09
C PRO A 674 55.37 -29.79 18.27
N GLU A 675 55.71 -30.28 19.47
CA GLU A 675 55.69 -31.71 19.78
C GLU A 675 54.25 -32.23 19.81
N LEU A 676 53.35 -31.53 20.50
CA LEU A 676 51.93 -31.89 20.58
C LEU A 676 51.28 -31.90 19.19
N PHE A 677 51.46 -30.85 18.40
CA PHE A 677 50.85 -30.71 17.07
C PHE A 677 51.49 -31.60 16.00
N SER A 678 52.61 -32.26 16.32
CA SER A 678 53.19 -33.30 15.47
C SER A 678 52.44 -34.63 15.55
N LYS A 679 51.64 -34.84 16.60
CA LYS A 679 50.95 -36.10 16.85
C LYS A 679 49.78 -36.32 15.87
N PRO A 680 49.55 -37.56 15.38
CA PRO A 680 48.62 -37.82 14.28
C PRO A 680 47.16 -37.43 14.52
N ASN A 681 46.66 -37.47 15.75
CA ASN A 681 45.25 -37.23 16.06
C ASN A 681 44.99 -35.87 16.73
N ILE A 682 46.04 -35.08 16.97
CA ILE A 682 45.95 -33.74 17.56
C ILE A 682 45.79 -32.72 16.43
N ASP A 683 44.60 -32.13 16.33
CA ASP A 683 44.29 -31.12 15.30
C ASP A 683 44.49 -29.68 15.81
N GLY A 684 44.95 -29.52 17.05
CA GLY A 684 45.35 -28.25 17.63
C GLY A 684 45.06 -28.19 19.12
N GLY A 685 44.72 -27.01 19.66
CA GLY A 685 44.63 -26.82 21.10
C GLY A 685 43.56 -25.84 21.57
N LEU A 686 43.00 -26.12 22.75
CA LEU A 686 42.18 -25.22 23.53
C LEU A 686 43.05 -24.63 24.66
N ILE A 687 43.54 -23.41 24.45
CA ILE A 687 44.63 -22.80 25.20
C ILE A 687 44.08 -21.92 26.33
N GLY A 688 44.43 -22.24 27.58
CA GLY A 688 44.10 -21.44 28.76
C GLY A 688 45.03 -20.22 28.92
N GLY A 689 45.79 -20.16 30.01
CA GLY A 689 46.56 -18.96 30.40
C GLY A 689 47.56 -18.44 29.35
N ALA A 690 48.11 -19.28 28.49
CA ALA A 690 49.00 -18.84 27.41
C ALA A 690 48.27 -18.03 26.31
N SER A 691 46.93 -18.02 26.31
CA SER A 691 46.13 -17.19 25.39
C SER A 691 45.91 -15.75 25.87
N LEU A 692 46.32 -15.42 27.09
CA LEU A 692 46.18 -14.08 27.69
C LEU A 692 47.33 -13.13 27.33
N LYS A 693 48.32 -13.61 26.56
CA LYS A 693 49.42 -12.80 26.04
C LYS A 693 49.54 -13.05 24.55
N ALA A 694 49.46 -12.00 23.73
CA ALA A 694 49.44 -12.14 22.28
C ALA A 694 50.69 -12.85 21.74
N ALA A 695 51.88 -12.57 22.30
CA ALA A 695 53.13 -13.22 21.91
C ALA A 695 53.14 -14.73 22.19
N ASP A 696 52.70 -15.15 23.38
CA ASP A 696 52.66 -16.56 23.77
C ASP A 696 51.63 -17.32 22.93
N PHE A 697 50.45 -16.72 22.72
CA PHE A 697 49.40 -17.29 21.89
C PHE A 697 49.83 -17.41 20.42
N LYS A 698 50.47 -16.37 19.88
CA LYS A 698 51.06 -16.39 18.54
C LYS A 698 52.13 -17.48 18.41
N GLY A 699 52.99 -17.66 19.41
CA GLY A 699 53.98 -18.73 19.42
C GLY A 699 53.37 -20.13 19.29
N ILE A 700 52.20 -20.36 19.92
CA ILE A 700 51.45 -21.62 19.78
C ILE A 700 50.81 -21.73 18.39
N ILE A 701 50.23 -20.65 17.87
CA ILE A 701 49.65 -20.60 16.51
C ILE A 701 50.71 -20.90 15.46
N ASP A 702 51.92 -20.35 15.63
CA ASP A 702 53.04 -20.52 14.73
C ASP A 702 53.63 -21.94 14.76
N ALA A 703 53.30 -22.78 15.74
CA ALA A 703 53.67 -24.20 15.73
C ALA A 703 53.08 -24.95 14.51
N TRP A 704 52.08 -24.38 13.83
CA TRP A 704 51.56 -24.89 12.56
C TRP A 704 52.28 -24.36 11.31
N LYS A 705 53.17 -23.37 11.44
CA LYS A 705 54.04 -22.90 10.38
C LYS A 705 55.22 -23.88 10.28
N LYS A 706 55.25 -24.64 9.20
CA LYS A 706 56.40 -25.48 8.85
C LYS A 706 57.41 -24.68 8.06
#